data_AF-A3WUR0-F1
#
_entry.id   AF-A3WUR0-F1
#
_cell.length_a   1.000
_cell.length_b   1.000
_cell.length_c   1.000
_cell.angle_alpha   90.00
_cell.angle_beta   90.00
_cell.angle_gamma   90.00
#
_symmetry.space_group_name_H-M   'P 1'
#
loop_
_entity.id
_entity.type
_entity.pdbx_description
1 polymer ?
#
loop_
_entity_poly.entity_id
_entity_poly.type
_entity_poly.pdbx_seq_one_letter_code
_entity_poly.pdbx_strand_id
1 'polypeptide(L)'
;MSGDYTRFGFDPLKRYSGVLMQQGRVQLDSDWNEEIDILKRRQRTTTLDMFGPLGIPYSISPDAFLVGLIPGPPLDLSIGTGRLYVDGIQIEAFEGENATYLTQPFLPTPLAEPLPQGDVVVYLDVWEREVTYIEEPTLLDVALGGADTTTRIQTVWQLRIDPRDRAACGADIGEPPSAGRLTTAAIAPPDPDDPCILPPVGGYRGLENRLYRIEVHEGGPLGAASFKWSRDNGSIVSVVRSIGVSGTQTTLAVNRIGRDQFMRFQIGDWVTVTDDHRELMGEPGEMAMVADIDDANLRIVLDRAIPSAGARAFGANDDEVSARHTRIQKWDQTAAANPGLDPTSGLITTAAGPIAIEAGIEIRFAADPVGGSFRTGDYWVFWARTATAEIEILTAAPPRGIQHHYVQIAAITGLGTANPTVSDCRPPPPVQDAGDCCCTIIVRPGEDIQAGIDALPPQGGCVCLKTGLHMIRAPLRIARGNIVLKAESPGTTVRIDDVGSALVIGNPAGALVDGVDVLGIVFEAVAIHDPEQGVVTVNLAANIRIAHCAMRSIKDRQVTGLTIIGSDHVSILSCRIDHVSTGIWVVERCQALCADGNVIDLNLGRGEDGTPGLAGILIQRSAFACRITRNLVEGALLGIVVNDDPYKLAGSRADQSIITDNLVEMPLLADSFSTTAVLPGIDCAADLCTIAGNKIRYRNRFFSGIRITGSLCGVTGNTLISGNKDFDASGPVAIRIGTTVDDKDIPVLGCVVTGNIMSGVQHGLFAIGAGDLVVKDNVLAGFGLGYGILGTRLRSSLFAGNRFDSVAAAVFLIDGNQNRIAGNDIRGGQSGISLLREWGPAIVGNRINDLETWGVATLLIIGRCEIIDNRVVACGRAMTQTARAIALMYVAGEAHVVGNEIMNTGSLPEVPATTDADYGIYGDLILEARVSNNLVTYSNALNRDPSREDRALAMRGWLEWEISDNLVIGYAIQIQNNKFIGTGQTALVELRDGKTDTAVIRFERVLFDQNYCMHVSPRERDERRATVSLTGRAASVSGNHIKATTRRYFSVNFNGMPGPYMGNITAGETLQHTDFPAPASAFNIITP
;
A
#
# COMPACT_ATOMS: atom_id res chain seq x y z
N MET A 1 20.13 -27.29 -11.08
CA MET A 1 19.32 -26.12 -11.41
C MET A 1 19.79 -25.51 -12.72
N SER A 2 19.09 -25.72 -13.82
CA SER A 2 19.44 -25.19 -15.15
C SER A 2 18.28 -24.44 -15.82
N GLY A 3 17.33 -23.90 -15.06
CA GLY A 3 16.33 -22.99 -15.61
C GLY A 3 16.94 -21.74 -16.29
N ASP A 4 16.17 -21.13 -17.19
CA ASP A 4 16.52 -19.87 -17.87
C ASP A 4 16.21 -18.68 -16.94
N TYR A 5 17.25 -17.99 -16.46
CA TYR A 5 17.14 -16.96 -15.41
C TYR A 5 17.98 -15.72 -15.73
N THR A 6 17.49 -14.56 -15.29
CA THR A 6 18.19 -13.28 -15.51
C THR A 6 19.42 -13.12 -14.61
N ARG A 7 19.28 -13.40 -13.31
CA ARG A 7 20.34 -13.37 -12.27
C ARG A 7 19.83 -13.91 -10.93
N PHE A 8 20.74 -14.21 -10.01
CA PHE A 8 20.44 -14.46 -8.60
C PHE A 8 21.04 -13.36 -7.73
N GLY A 9 20.21 -12.65 -6.96
CA GLY A 9 20.63 -11.50 -6.15
C GLY A 9 20.82 -11.77 -4.65
N PHE A 10 20.35 -12.93 -4.17
CA PHE A 10 20.27 -13.24 -2.75
C PHE A 10 21.64 -13.22 -2.06
N ASP A 11 21.75 -12.36 -1.05
CA ASP A 11 22.93 -12.24 -0.17
C ASP A 11 22.48 -12.19 1.29
N PRO A 12 22.76 -13.25 2.09
CA PRO A 12 22.35 -13.29 3.49
C PRO A 12 23.00 -12.19 4.35
N LEU A 13 24.14 -11.61 3.94
CA LEU A 13 24.83 -10.56 4.69
C LEU A 13 24.12 -9.20 4.61
N LYS A 14 23.30 -8.99 3.57
CA LYS A 14 22.47 -7.76 3.44
C LYS A 14 21.26 -7.76 4.37
N ARG A 15 20.91 -8.92 4.95
CA ARG A 15 19.83 -9.07 5.95
C ARG A 15 18.45 -8.59 5.46
N TYR A 16 18.19 -8.70 4.15
CA TYR A 16 16.87 -8.40 3.62
C TYR A 16 15.83 -9.37 4.18
N SER A 17 14.62 -8.86 4.41
CA SER A 17 13.49 -9.62 4.94
C SER A 17 12.36 -9.82 3.95
N GLY A 18 12.46 -9.20 2.77
CA GLY A 18 11.56 -9.38 1.64
C GLY A 18 11.77 -8.32 0.54
N VAL A 19 11.00 -8.43 -0.53
CA VAL A 19 11.03 -7.62 -1.76
C VAL A 19 9.67 -6.92 -1.93
N LEU A 20 9.67 -5.63 -2.30
CA LEU A 20 8.46 -4.83 -2.48
C LEU A 20 8.24 -4.45 -3.94
N MET A 21 7.06 -4.79 -4.46
CA MET A 21 6.64 -4.41 -5.81
C MET A 21 6.33 -2.91 -5.88
N GLN A 22 6.90 -2.23 -6.86
CA GLN A 22 6.63 -0.81 -7.11
C GLN A 22 5.60 -0.63 -8.24
N GLN A 23 4.62 0.25 -8.01
CA GLN A 23 3.58 0.53 -9.00
C GLN A 23 4.18 1.09 -10.30
N GLY A 24 3.80 0.50 -11.43
CA GLY A 24 4.20 0.95 -12.76
C GLY A 24 5.66 0.66 -13.14
N ARG A 25 6.38 -0.18 -12.38
CA ARG A 25 7.74 -0.64 -12.71
C ARG A 25 7.73 -2.03 -13.34
N VAL A 26 8.77 -2.35 -14.12
CA VAL A 26 8.98 -3.66 -14.74
C VAL A 26 9.22 -4.70 -13.66
N GLN A 27 8.61 -5.87 -13.79
CA GLN A 27 8.84 -7.02 -12.91
C GLN A 27 9.92 -7.92 -13.53
N LEU A 28 10.87 -8.36 -12.73
CA LEU A 28 11.92 -9.29 -13.14
C LEU A 28 11.78 -10.61 -12.38
N ASP A 29 12.10 -11.73 -13.05
CA ASP A 29 12.19 -13.05 -12.44
C ASP A 29 13.16 -13.07 -11.25
N SER A 30 14.26 -12.31 -11.35
CA SER A 30 15.26 -12.24 -10.28
C SER A 30 14.72 -11.73 -8.96
N ASP A 31 13.76 -10.81 -9.00
CA ASP A 31 13.19 -10.19 -7.79
C ASP A 31 12.26 -11.17 -7.07
N TRP A 32 11.49 -11.96 -7.84
CA TRP A 32 10.70 -13.07 -7.29
C TRP A 32 11.62 -14.17 -6.74
N ASN A 33 12.62 -14.61 -7.51
CA ASN A 33 13.53 -15.66 -7.06
C ASN A 33 14.30 -15.25 -5.78
N GLU A 34 14.71 -13.98 -5.66
CA GLU A 34 15.35 -13.45 -4.44
C GLU A 34 14.38 -13.45 -3.24
N GLU A 35 13.11 -13.10 -3.44
CA GLU A 35 12.09 -13.22 -2.39
C GLU A 35 11.98 -14.65 -1.86
N ILE A 36 11.92 -15.64 -2.76
CA ILE A 36 11.84 -17.06 -2.37
C ILE A 36 13.08 -17.50 -1.60
N ASP A 37 14.28 -17.12 -2.04
CA ASP A 37 15.53 -17.44 -1.35
C ASP A 37 15.58 -16.80 0.06
N ILE A 38 15.11 -15.55 0.21
CA ILE A 38 14.98 -14.86 1.51
C ILE A 38 14.04 -15.63 2.44
N LEU A 39 12.84 -15.93 1.98
CA LEU A 39 11.81 -16.63 2.78
C LEU A 39 12.28 -18.02 3.17
N LYS A 40 12.85 -18.77 2.23
CA LYS A 40 13.40 -20.12 2.45
C LYS A 40 14.51 -20.11 3.49
N ARG A 41 15.49 -19.19 3.39
CA ARG A 41 16.56 -19.08 4.40
C ARG A 41 15.99 -18.81 5.79
N ARG A 42 15.00 -17.92 5.90
CA ARG A 42 14.35 -17.59 7.18
C ARG A 42 13.58 -18.77 7.75
N GLN A 43 12.78 -19.46 6.94
CA GLN A 43 12.06 -20.66 7.33
C GLN A 43 13.03 -21.73 7.84
N ARG A 44 14.05 -22.07 7.05
CA ARG A 44 15.07 -23.07 7.41
C ARG A 44 15.80 -22.73 8.71
N THR A 45 16.22 -21.47 8.88
CA THR A 45 16.91 -21.02 10.10
C THR A 45 15.98 -21.08 11.31
N THR A 46 14.72 -20.68 11.16
CA THR A 46 13.71 -20.76 12.23
C THR A 46 13.47 -22.21 12.65
N THR A 47 13.35 -23.13 11.69
CA THR A 47 13.18 -24.57 11.95
C THR A 47 14.40 -25.14 12.68
N LEU A 48 15.61 -24.80 12.23
CA LEU A 48 16.87 -25.16 12.88
C LEU A 48 16.94 -24.65 14.33
N ASP A 49 16.58 -23.38 14.56
CA ASP A 49 16.60 -22.77 15.89
C ASP A 49 15.55 -23.39 16.83
N MET A 50 14.44 -23.90 16.29
CA MET A 50 13.37 -24.57 17.05
C MET A 50 13.66 -26.03 17.38
N PHE A 51 14.12 -26.82 16.40
CA PHE A 51 14.24 -28.28 16.51
C PHE A 51 15.69 -28.78 16.61
N GLY A 52 16.67 -27.93 16.33
CA GLY A 52 18.05 -28.34 16.13
C GLY A 52 18.30 -28.97 14.75
N PRO A 53 19.45 -29.66 14.56
CA PRO A 53 19.83 -30.29 13.29
C PRO A 53 18.89 -31.42 12.84
N LEU A 54 18.22 -32.09 13.78
CA LEU A 54 17.24 -33.15 13.50
C LEU A 54 15.97 -32.92 14.32
N GLY A 55 14.86 -32.65 13.63
CA GLY A 55 13.56 -32.41 14.23
C GLY A 55 12.56 -33.51 13.92
N ILE A 56 11.98 -34.12 14.96
CA ILE A 56 10.88 -35.09 14.83
C ILE A 56 9.65 -34.50 15.50
N PRO A 57 8.53 -34.30 14.77
CA PRO A 57 7.26 -33.91 15.36
C PRO A 57 6.61 -35.14 16.02
N TYR A 58 7.17 -35.56 17.16
CA TYR A 58 6.75 -36.76 17.90
C TYR A 58 5.25 -36.79 18.25
N SER A 59 4.59 -35.63 18.34
CA SER A 59 3.16 -35.52 18.61
C SER A 59 2.25 -35.87 17.42
N ILE A 60 2.77 -35.84 16.19
CA ILE A 60 1.97 -36.03 14.97
C ILE A 60 2.45 -37.26 14.18
N SER A 61 3.76 -37.47 14.10
CA SER A 61 4.35 -38.62 13.40
C SER A 61 5.52 -39.20 14.20
N PRO A 62 5.25 -39.89 15.31
CA PRO A 62 6.30 -40.46 16.18
C PRO A 62 7.17 -41.50 15.45
N ASP A 63 6.58 -42.20 14.49
CA ASP A 63 7.26 -43.23 13.71
C ASP A 63 7.88 -42.68 12.40
N ALA A 64 7.92 -41.35 12.22
CA ALA A 64 8.50 -40.75 11.02
C ALA A 64 9.94 -41.22 10.80
N PHE A 65 10.18 -41.84 9.65
CA PHE A 65 11.46 -42.43 9.24
C PHE A 65 12.04 -43.41 10.26
N LEU A 66 11.21 -44.03 11.10
CA LEU A 66 11.64 -45.13 11.96
C LEU A 66 12.03 -46.33 11.08
N VAL A 67 13.24 -46.85 11.27
CA VAL A 67 13.74 -48.00 10.52
C VAL A 67 13.35 -49.29 11.22
N GLY A 68 12.75 -50.21 10.47
CA GLY A 68 12.44 -51.57 10.91
C GLY A 68 13.01 -52.62 9.96
N LEU A 69 13.02 -53.88 10.38
CA LEU A 69 13.44 -55.01 9.56
C LEU A 69 12.24 -55.70 8.92
N ILE A 70 12.33 -55.95 7.61
CA ILE A 70 11.38 -56.78 6.87
C ILE A 70 12.10 -58.12 6.56
N PRO A 71 11.72 -59.22 7.23
CA PRO A 71 12.35 -60.52 7.01
C PRO A 71 11.89 -61.14 5.68
N GLY A 72 12.82 -61.75 4.94
CA GLY A 72 12.54 -62.49 3.71
C GLY A 72 13.81 -62.75 2.90
N PRO A 73 13.71 -63.47 1.78
CA PRO A 73 14.52 -63.20 0.59
C PRO A 73 13.70 -62.37 -0.42
N PRO A 74 14.15 -61.15 -0.80
CA PRO A 74 15.29 -60.42 -0.26
C PRO A 74 15.00 -59.82 1.14
N LEU A 75 16.07 -59.60 1.91
CA LEU A 75 16.03 -58.83 3.15
C LEU A 75 15.82 -57.34 2.82
N ASP A 76 14.96 -56.65 3.58
CA ASP A 76 14.64 -55.23 3.34
C ASP A 76 14.46 -54.47 4.67
N LEU A 77 14.44 -53.14 4.60
CA LEU A 77 14.23 -52.23 5.73
C LEU A 77 12.96 -51.40 5.52
N SER A 78 12.04 -51.41 6.49
CA SER A 78 10.85 -50.56 6.46
C SER A 78 11.21 -49.12 6.82
N ILE A 79 10.55 -48.14 6.19
CA ILE A 79 10.66 -46.72 6.51
C ILE A 79 9.32 -46.25 7.06
N GLY A 80 9.28 -45.81 8.33
CA GLY A 80 8.05 -45.30 8.93
C GLY A 80 7.56 -44.00 8.27
N THR A 81 6.24 -43.88 8.12
CA THR A 81 5.60 -42.73 7.46
C THR A 81 5.59 -41.49 8.36
N GLY A 82 5.58 -40.31 7.76
CA GLY A 82 5.48 -39.03 8.49
C GLY A 82 6.49 -37.99 8.05
N ARG A 83 6.63 -36.95 8.88
CA ARG A 83 7.48 -35.77 8.61
C ARG A 83 8.73 -35.79 9.46
N LEU A 84 9.86 -35.45 8.85
CA LEU A 84 11.13 -35.26 9.53
C LEU A 84 11.77 -33.95 9.06
N TYR A 85 12.52 -33.27 9.93
CA TYR A 85 13.26 -32.07 9.58
C TYR A 85 14.76 -32.33 9.71
N VAL A 86 15.51 -32.19 8.62
CA VAL A 86 16.96 -32.40 8.57
C VAL A 86 17.64 -31.08 8.21
N ASP A 87 18.44 -30.55 9.11
CA ASP A 87 19.03 -29.22 9.04
C ASP A 87 18.02 -28.11 8.64
N GLY A 88 16.80 -28.21 9.16
CA GLY A 88 15.69 -27.29 8.88
C GLY A 88 14.94 -27.52 7.56
N ILE A 89 15.34 -28.53 6.77
CA ILE A 89 14.64 -28.96 5.54
C ILE A 89 13.59 -30.01 5.92
N GLN A 90 12.33 -29.79 5.52
CA GLN A 90 11.25 -30.75 5.74
C GLN A 90 11.30 -31.86 4.69
N ILE A 91 11.34 -33.11 5.14
CA ILE A 91 11.13 -34.31 4.32
C ILE A 91 9.88 -35.05 4.80
N GLU A 92 9.23 -35.74 3.88
CA GLU A 92 7.99 -36.47 4.14
C GLU A 92 8.03 -37.83 3.46
N ALA A 93 7.58 -38.86 4.18
CA ALA A 93 7.21 -40.16 3.63
C ALA A 93 5.70 -40.30 3.77
N PHE A 94 4.97 -40.35 2.66
CA PHE A 94 3.51 -40.25 2.67
C PHE A 94 2.84 -41.60 2.95
N GLU A 95 1.67 -41.53 3.59
CA GLU A 95 0.80 -42.69 3.76
C GLU A 95 0.31 -43.17 2.38
N GLY A 96 0.62 -44.42 2.02
CA GLY A 96 0.30 -45.01 0.72
C GLY A 96 1.50 -45.23 -0.21
N GLU A 97 2.65 -44.60 0.04
CA GLU A 97 3.88 -44.85 -0.75
C GLU A 97 4.50 -46.22 -0.43
N ASN A 98 4.27 -46.76 0.78
CA ASN A 98 4.87 -48.02 1.26
C ASN A 98 6.39 -48.07 1.04
N ALA A 99 7.08 -46.95 1.30
CA ALA A 99 8.51 -46.83 1.07
C ALA A 99 9.30 -47.80 1.97
N THR A 100 10.13 -48.63 1.35
CA THR A 100 11.18 -49.42 2.00
C THR A 100 12.54 -48.97 1.49
N TYR A 101 13.63 -49.55 2.00
CA TYR A 101 14.94 -49.29 1.43
C TYR A 101 14.99 -49.64 -0.07
N LEU A 102 14.32 -50.72 -0.49
CA LEU A 102 14.29 -51.16 -1.89
C LEU A 102 13.29 -50.39 -2.77
N THR A 103 12.22 -49.82 -2.20
CA THR A 103 11.12 -49.19 -2.97
C THR A 103 10.97 -47.68 -2.75
N GLN A 104 11.88 -47.05 -2.01
CA GLN A 104 11.87 -45.61 -1.74
C GLN A 104 11.85 -44.77 -3.05
N PRO A 105 11.13 -43.63 -3.06
CA PRO A 105 10.79 -42.93 -4.29
C PRO A 105 11.98 -42.33 -5.04
N PHE A 106 13.07 -41.99 -4.33
CA PHE A 106 14.19 -41.26 -4.90
C PHE A 106 15.50 -42.06 -4.95
N LEU A 107 15.49 -43.37 -4.68
CA LEU A 107 16.64 -44.25 -4.89
C LEU A 107 16.27 -45.32 -5.93
N PRO A 108 16.31 -44.99 -7.23
CA PRO A 108 15.71 -45.81 -8.27
C PRO A 108 16.56 -47.06 -8.63
N THR A 109 17.74 -47.21 -8.04
CA THR A 109 18.54 -48.44 -8.09
C THR A 109 19.27 -48.60 -6.76
N PRO A 110 18.63 -49.24 -5.75
CA PRO A 110 19.24 -49.46 -4.45
C PRO A 110 20.58 -50.19 -4.61
N LEU A 111 21.65 -49.67 -4.00
CA LEU A 111 22.97 -50.27 -4.09
C LEU A 111 22.98 -51.62 -3.36
N ALA A 112 23.40 -52.66 -4.09
CA ALA A 112 23.61 -54.04 -3.70
C ALA A 112 22.34 -54.82 -3.27
N GLU A 113 21.82 -55.64 -4.20
CA GLU A 113 21.24 -56.92 -3.83
C GLU A 113 22.39 -57.94 -3.68
N PRO A 114 22.52 -58.66 -2.54
CA PRO A 114 21.81 -58.47 -1.27
C PRO A 114 22.38 -57.32 -0.43
N LEU A 115 21.58 -56.82 0.53
CA LEU A 115 22.03 -55.86 1.54
C LEU A 115 23.37 -56.30 2.19
N PRO A 116 24.25 -55.34 2.55
CA PRO A 116 25.52 -55.66 3.20
C PRO A 116 25.31 -56.50 4.47
N GLN A 117 26.16 -57.52 4.65
CA GLN A 117 26.14 -58.37 5.85
C GLN A 117 27.06 -57.80 6.94
N GLY A 118 26.64 -57.89 8.21
CA GLY A 118 27.42 -57.42 9.35
C GLY A 118 26.89 -56.13 9.96
N ASP A 119 27.75 -55.38 10.62
CA ASP A 119 27.38 -54.14 11.32
C ASP A 119 27.27 -52.96 10.34
N VAL A 120 26.17 -52.23 10.40
CA VAL A 120 25.91 -51.11 9.49
C VAL A 120 25.31 -49.90 10.20
N VAL A 121 25.55 -48.73 9.62
CA VAL A 121 24.87 -47.48 9.95
C VAL A 121 23.88 -47.13 8.85
N VAL A 122 22.68 -46.69 9.24
CA VAL A 122 21.64 -46.27 8.32
C VAL A 122 21.41 -44.76 8.49
N TYR A 123 21.46 -44.03 7.38
CA TYR A 123 21.37 -42.58 7.38
C TYR A 123 20.51 -42.06 6.23
N LEU A 124 20.02 -40.83 6.38
CA LEU A 124 19.33 -40.09 5.33
C LEU A 124 20.31 -39.13 4.65
N ASP A 125 20.29 -39.13 3.32
CA ASP A 125 20.86 -38.11 2.45
C ASP A 125 19.72 -37.23 1.92
N VAL A 126 19.72 -35.95 2.29
CA VAL A 126 18.64 -35.00 2.00
C VAL A 126 19.18 -33.81 1.22
N TRP A 127 18.55 -33.47 0.11
CA TRP A 127 18.91 -32.30 -0.68
C TRP A 127 17.71 -31.74 -1.44
N GLU A 128 17.92 -30.63 -2.14
CA GLU A 128 16.91 -30.04 -3.01
C GLU A 128 17.41 -30.04 -4.46
N ARG A 129 16.54 -30.46 -5.38
CA ARG A 129 16.80 -30.40 -6.83
C ARG A 129 15.78 -29.53 -7.53
N GLU A 130 16.16 -29.02 -8.70
CA GLU A 130 15.20 -28.35 -9.58
C GLU A 130 14.49 -29.39 -10.46
N VAL A 131 13.19 -29.22 -10.60
CA VAL A 131 12.30 -29.99 -11.47
C VAL A 131 11.81 -29.05 -12.56
N THR A 132 12.05 -29.44 -13.80
CA THR A 132 11.62 -28.73 -15.00
C THR A 132 10.48 -29.47 -15.66
N TYR A 133 10.00 -28.96 -16.80
CA TYR A 133 8.99 -29.67 -17.59
C TYR A 133 9.47 -31.04 -18.11
N ILE A 134 10.77 -31.32 -18.06
CA ILE A 134 11.34 -32.59 -18.50
C ILE A 134 10.94 -33.71 -17.56
N GLU A 135 11.08 -33.48 -16.25
CA GLU A 135 10.69 -34.42 -15.21
C GLU A 135 9.20 -34.34 -14.89
N GLU A 136 8.59 -33.16 -15.01
CA GLU A 136 7.15 -32.95 -14.77
C GLU A 136 6.47 -32.26 -15.96
N PRO A 137 6.02 -33.01 -16.97
CA PRO A 137 5.41 -32.45 -18.19
C PRO A 137 4.17 -31.59 -17.95
N THR A 138 3.48 -31.75 -16.81
CA THR A 138 2.30 -30.95 -16.46
C THR A 138 2.63 -29.49 -16.12
N LEU A 139 3.92 -29.14 -15.95
CA LEU A 139 4.34 -27.74 -15.80
C LEU A 139 4.14 -26.91 -17.08
N LEU A 140 4.00 -27.56 -18.25
CA LEU A 140 3.65 -26.87 -19.49
C LEU A 140 2.16 -26.52 -19.51
N ASP A 141 1.86 -25.23 -19.64
CA ASP A 141 0.47 -24.78 -19.69
C ASP A 141 -0.15 -25.06 -21.07
N VAL A 142 -1.07 -26.02 -21.11
CA VAL A 142 -1.78 -26.44 -22.33
C VAL A 142 -2.57 -25.29 -22.95
N ALA A 143 -3.14 -24.39 -22.14
CA ALA A 143 -3.90 -23.24 -22.63
C ALA A 143 -3.01 -22.19 -23.31
N LEU A 144 -1.71 -22.18 -22.98
CA LEU A 144 -0.70 -21.32 -23.61
C LEU A 144 0.08 -22.04 -24.72
N GLY A 145 -0.42 -23.17 -25.23
CA GLY A 145 0.23 -23.94 -26.30
C GLY A 145 1.43 -24.75 -25.83
N GLY A 146 1.47 -25.13 -24.54
CA GLY A 146 2.59 -25.86 -23.93
C GLY A 146 3.75 -24.94 -23.53
N ALA A 147 3.45 -23.71 -23.10
CA ALA A 147 4.47 -22.75 -22.69
C ALA A 147 5.14 -23.18 -21.39
N ASP A 148 6.47 -23.16 -21.38
CA ASP A 148 7.31 -23.33 -20.19
C ASP A 148 7.42 -21.98 -19.46
N THR A 149 6.89 -21.92 -18.23
CA THR A 149 6.73 -20.66 -17.48
C THR A 149 7.53 -20.63 -16.20
N THR A 150 7.62 -21.75 -15.47
CA THR A 150 8.21 -21.81 -14.14
C THR A 150 8.72 -23.21 -13.85
N THR A 151 9.77 -23.31 -13.05
CA THR A 151 10.30 -24.59 -12.54
C THR A 151 9.88 -24.80 -11.08
N ARG A 152 10.17 -25.97 -10.51
CA ARG A 152 9.90 -26.28 -9.10
C ARG A 152 11.18 -26.70 -8.39
N ILE A 153 11.25 -26.46 -7.10
CA ILE A 153 12.25 -27.09 -6.24
C ILE A 153 11.59 -28.29 -5.57
N GLN A 154 12.17 -29.47 -5.73
CA GLN A 154 11.75 -30.70 -5.09
C GLN A 154 12.75 -31.08 -4.01
N THR A 155 12.25 -31.33 -2.81
CA THR A 155 13.05 -31.92 -1.73
C THR A 155 13.17 -33.41 -1.97
N VAL A 156 14.40 -33.90 -1.96
CA VAL A 156 14.76 -35.29 -2.20
C VAL A 156 15.37 -35.86 -0.93
N TRP A 157 15.02 -37.11 -0.62
CA TRP A 157 15.63 -37.87 0.47
C TRP A 157 15.93 -39.29 0.00
N GLN A 158 17.06 -39.83 0.45
CA GLN A 158 17.43 -41.23 0.24
C GLN A 158 17.87 -41.85 1.56
N LEU A 159 17.31 -43.02 1.87
CA LEU A 159 17.82 -43.89 2.92
C LEU A 159 19.01 -44.68 2.38
N ARG A 160 20.19 -44.49 2.97
CA ARG A 160 21.44 -45.13 2.58
C ARG A 160 22.01 -45.96 3.73
N ILE A 161 22.77 -46.99 3.36
CA ILE A 161 23.42 -47.92 4.30
C ILE A 161 24.93 -47.82 4.13
N ASP A 162 25.64 -47.71 5.24
CA ASP A 162 27.09 -47.61 5.30
C ASP A 162 27.65 -48.76 6.18
N PRO A 163 28.34 -49.75 5.59
CA PRO A 163 29.00 -50.82 6.35
C PRO A 163 30.10 -50.28 7.26
N ARG A 164 30.10 -50.71 8.54
CA ARG A 164 31.07 -50.25 9.54
C ARG A 164 31.61 -51.42 10.36
N ASP A 165 32.77 -51.22 10.98
CA ASP A 165 33.35 -52.22 11.90
C ASP A 165 32.51 -52.41 13.18
N ARG A 166 31.68 -51.42 13.54
CA ARG A 166 30.79 -51.45 14.71
C ARG A 166 29.55 -50.60 14.48
N ALA A 167 28.37 -51.18 14.72
CA ALA A 167 27.12 -50.44 14.69
C ALA A 167 26.93 -49.62 15.98
N ALA A 168 26.85 -48.29 15.86
CA ALA A 168 26.57 -47.39 16.98
C ALA A 168 25.88 -46.09 16.50
N CYS A 169 25.07 -45.49 17.36
CA CYS A 169 24.51 -44.16 17.14
C CYS A 169 25.53 -43.05 17.43
N GLY A 170 25.44 -41.94 16.70
CA GLY A 170 26.38 -40.82 16.77
C GLY A 170 27.64 -41.03 15.91
N ALA A 171 27.57 -41.86 14.88
CA ALA A 171 28.67 -42.03 13.92
C ALA A 171 28.71 -40.85 12.93
N ASP A 172 29.91 -40.45 12.51
CA ASP A 172 30.09 -39.51 11.41
C ASP A 172 29.62 -40.16 10.10
N ILE A 173 28.70 -39.48 9.41
CA ILE A 173 28.04 -39.98 8.21
C ILE A 173 28.07 -38.93 7.10
N GLY A 174 27.86 -39.42 5.88
CA GLY A 174 27.84 -38.59 4.70
C GLY A 174 29.22 -38.07 4.31
N GLU A 175 29.26 -37.41 3.17
CA GLU A 175 30.50 -36.83 2.66
C GLU A 175 30.65 -35.37 3.13
N PRO A 176 31.88 -34.91 3.43
CA PRO A 176 32.10 -33.55 3.90
C PRO A 176 31.90 -32.53 2.79
N PRO A 177 31.30 -31.34 3.06
CA PRO A 177 30.99 -30.31 2.06
C PRO A 177 32.12 -30.08 1.05
N SER A 178 31.77 -29.96 -0.23
CA SER A 178 32.73 -29.65 -1.32
C SER A 178 33.72 -28.56 -0.94
N ALA A 179 35.01 -28.84 -1.18
CA ALA A 179 36.08 -27.88 -0.96
C ALA A 179 36.19 -26.84 -2.08
N GLY A 180 35.48 -27.01 -3.20
CA GLY A 180 35.62 -26.16 -4.38
C GLY A 180 35.32 -24.68 -4.10
N ARG A 181 36.14 -23.79 -4.66
CA ARG A 181 35.94 -22.33 -4.63
C ARG A 181 36.17 -21.75 -6.01
N LEU A 182 35.34 -20.79 -6.42
CA LEU A 182 35.47 -20.09 -7.69
C LEU A 182 35.73 -18.59 -7.47
N THR A 183 36.66 -18.04 -8.24
CA THR A 183 36.84 -16.60 -8.40
C THR A 183 36.61 -16.22 -9.86
N THR A 184 35.85 -15.16 -10.12
CA THR A 184 35.60 -14.64 -11.47
C THR A 184 36.27 -13.27 -11.63
N ALA A 185 36.75 -12.98 -12.83
CA ALA A 185 37.32 -11.68 -13.18
C ALA A 185 36.96 -11.32 -14.62
N ALA A 186 36.77 -10.02 -14.88
CA ALA A 186 36.65 -9.50 -16.22
C ALA A 186 37.92 -8.71 -16.55
N ILE A 187 38.61 -9.09 -17.62
CA ILE A 187 39.88 -8.49 -18.00
C ILE A 187 39.64 -7.33 -18.95
N ALA A 188 40.08 -6.14 -18.55
CA ALA A 188 40.14 -5.01 -19.46
C ALA A 188 41.14 -5.31 -20.59
N PRO A 189 40.81 -4.96 -21.85
CA PRO A 189 41.79 -5.06 -22.93
C PRO A 189 43.03 -4.20 -22.60
N PRO A 190 44.22 -4.60 -23.06
CA PRO A 190 45.42 -3.80 -22.85
C PRO A 190 45.21 -2.39 -23.41
N ASP A 191 45.82 -1.40 -22.75
CA ASP A 191 45.74 -0.01 -23.19
C ASP A 191 46.11 0.09 -24.67
N PRO A 192 45.31 0.79 -25.49
CA PRO A 192 45.67 1.02 -26.89
C PRO A 192 46.98 1.82 -26.95
N ASP A 193 47.84 1.50 -27.92
CA ASP A 193 49.13 2.19 -28.12
C ASP A 193 48.98 3.71 -28.40
N ASP A 194 47.76 4.18 -28.72
CA ASP A 194 47.44 5.59 -28.96
C ASP A 194 46.84 6.25 -27.69
N PRO A 195 47.55 7.21 -27.06
CA PRO A 195 47.09 7.89 -25.85
C PRO A 195 45.86 8.81 -26.05
N CYS A 196 45.39 9.00 -27.30
CA CYS A 196 44.13 9.71 -27.59
C CYS A 196 42.90 8.79 -27.60
N ILE A 197 43.10 7.47 -27.59
CA ILE A 197 42.01 6.49 -27.49
C ILE A 197 41.81 6.19 -26.01
N LEU A 198 40.65 6.59 -25.46
CA LEU A 198 40.25 6.17 -24.12
C LEU A 198 40.27 4.63 -24.08
N PRO A 199 41.07 3.99 -23.21
CA PRO A 199 41.08 2.54 -23.11
C PRO A 199 39.66 2.05 -22.80
N PRO A 200 39.19 0.95 -23.41
CA PRO A 200 37.88 0.39 -23.09
C PRO A 200 37.80 0.14 -21.59
N VAL A 201 36.94 0.89 -20.90
CA VAL A 201 36.88 0.93 -19.43
C VAL A 201 36.24 -0.32 -18.81
N GLY A 202 35.83 -1.29 -19.64
CA GLY A 202 35.03 -2.45 -19.24
C GLY A 202 35.68 -3.78 -19.57
N GLY A 203 35.45 -4.80 -18.74
CA GLY A 203 36.04 -6.12 -18.89
C GLY A 203 35.19 -7.09 -19.73
N TYR A 204 33.87 -7.08 -19.59
CA TYR A 204 32.98 -7.96 -20.37
C TYR A 204 32.75 -7.40 -21.78
N ARG A 205 32.99 -8.22 -22.80
CA ARG A 205 32.95 -7.84 -24.23
C ARG A 205 31.84 -8.55 -25.01
N GLY A 206 30.94 -9.25 -24.32
CA GLY A 206 29.81 -9.91 -24.96
C GLY A 206 28.73 -8.90 -25.37
N LEU A 207 27.98 -9.23 -26.43
CA LEU A 207 26.94 -8.35 -26.97
C LEU A 207 25.61 -8.47 -26.22
N GLU A 208 25.43 -9.51 -25.40
CA GLU A 208 24.18 -9.82 -24.72
C GLU A 208 24.37 -9.97 -23.20
N ASN A 209 23.29 -9.73 -22.46
CA ASN A 209 23.24 -10.05 -21.04
C ASN A 209 23.16 -11.57 -20.89
N ARG A 210 23.98 -12.14 -20.01
CA ARG A 210 24.09 -13.59 -19.83
C ARG A 210 24.07 -13.98 -18.36
N LEU A 211 23.77 -15.25 -18.11
CA LEU A 211 23.95 -15.91 -16.82
C LEU A 211 24.85 -17.12 -17.03
N TYR A 212 26.14 -16.92 -16.78
CA TYR A 212 27.13 -17.97 -16.96
C TYR A 212 26.98 -19.04 -15.89
N ARG A 213 27.15 -20.31 -16.28
CA ARG A 213 27.26 -21.47 -15.38
C ARG A 213 28.58 -22.17 -15.59
N ILE A 214 29.32 -22.40 -14.51
CA ILE A 214 30.50 -23.25 -14.47
C ILE A 214 30.13 -24.49 -13.65
N GLU A 215 30.23 -25.68 -14.22
CA GLU A 215 29.82 -26.94 -13.58
C GLU A 215 30.94 -27.97 -13.61
N VAL A 216 31.26 -28.56 -12.46
CA VAL A 216 32.17 -29.70 -12.34
C VAL A 216 31.48 -30.92 -12.93
N HIS A 217 32.12 -31.51 -13.95
CA HIS A 217 31.67 -32.72 -14.59
C HIS A 217 32.14 -33.95 -13.81
N GLU A 218 33.45 -34.08 -13.59
CA GLU A 218 34.04 -35.16 -12.81
C GLU A 218 34.75 -34.57 -11.59
N GLY A 219 34.33 -35.00 -10.39
CA GLY A 219 34.94 -34.59 -9.14
C GLY A 219 36.38 -35.08 -8.95
N GLY A 220 37.08 -34.52 -7.96
CA GLY A 220 38.48 -34.84 -7.69
C GLY A 220 39.26 -33.66 -7.10
N PRO A 221 40.57 -33.83 -6.83
CA PRO A 221 41.40 -32.73 -6.36
C PRO A 221 41.61 -31.67 -7.45
N LEU A 222 41.99 -30.46 -7.04
CA LEU A 222 42.37 -29.37 -7.95
C LEU A 222 43.46 -29.84 -8.92
N GLY A 223 43.28 -29.64 -10.23
CA GLY A 223 44.21 -30.13 -11.25
C GLY A 223 43.85 -31.51 -11.82
N ALA A 224 42.89 -32.22 -11.23
CA ALA A 224 42.38 -33.50 -11.73
C ALA A 224 40.87 -33.44 -12.01
N ALA A 225 40.10 -32.72 -11.19
CA ALA A 225 38.68 -32.50 -11.45
C ALA A 225 38.47 -31.78 -12.79
N SER A 226 37.41 -32.14 -13.52
CA SER A 226 37.07 -31.58 -14.82
C SER A 226 35.77 -30.78 -14.76
N PHE A 227 35.62 -29.77 -15.61
CA PHE A 227 34.45 -28.90 -15.65
C PHE A 227 34.03 -28.58 -17.09
N LYS A 228 32.80 -28.08 -17.20
CA LYS A 228 32.14 -27.60 -18.42
C LYS A 228 31.42 -26.28 -18.10
N TRP A 229 31.07 -25.52 -19.12
CA TRP A 229 30.42 -24.22 -18.90
C TRP A 229 29.38 -23.88 -19.96
N SER A 230 28.43 -23.02 -19.58
CA SER A 230 27.40 -22.49 -20.48
C SER A 230 27.20 -21.01 -20.24
N ARG A 231 26.84 -20.27 -21.30
CA ARG A 231 26.46 -18.86 -21.23
C ARG A 231 25.00 -18.63 -20.82
N ASP A 232 24.18 -19.67 -20.90
CA ASP A 232 22.72 -19.63 -20.69
C ASP A 232 22.30 -20.52 -19.51
N ASN A 233 23.12 -20.59 -18.46
CA ASN A 233 22.92 -21.44 -17.28
C ASN A 233 22.70 -22.94 -17.58
N GLY A 234 23.07 -23.41 -18.78
CA GLY A 234 22.76 -24.77 -19.24
C GLY A 234 21.27 -25.00 -19.52
N SER A 235 20.48 -23.95 -19.79
CA SER A 235 19.02 -24.05 -19.97
C SER A 235 18.56 -24.63 -21.30
N ILE A 236 19.47 -24.80 -22.27
CA ILE A 236 19.16 -25.42 -23.56
C ILE A 236 19.17 -26.94 -23.38
N VAL A 237 17.97 -27.49 -23.14
CA VAL A 237 17.74 -28.92 -22.89
C VAL A 237 16.58 -29.45 -23.76
N SER A 238 16.67 -30.71 -24.18
CA SER A 238 15.55 -31.45 -24.77
C SER A 238 15.44 -32.86 -24.21
N VAL A 239 14.20 -33.35 -24.10
CA VAL A 239 13.88 -34.75 -23.80
C VAL A 239 14.33 -35.63 -24.97
N VAL A 240 14.90 -36.79 -24.62
CA VAL A 240 15.30 -37.87 -25.52
C VAL A 240 14.25 -38.98 -25.43
N ARG A 241 13.63 -39.33 -26.55
CA ARG A 241 12.61 -40.39 -26.65
C ARG A 241 13.21 -41.77 -26.92
N SER A 242 14.28 -41.80 -27.71
CA SER A 242 14.96 -43.05 -28.06
C SER A 242 16.42 -42.81 -28.38
N ILE A 243 17.22 -43.85 -28.16
CA ILE A 243 18.67 -43.86 -28.37
C ILE A 243 19.01 -45.01 -29.30
N GLY A 244 19.49 -44.69 -30.51
CA GLY A 244 19.96 -45.66 -31.48
C GLY A 244 21.47 -45.58 -31.67
N VAL A 245 22.21 -46.61 -31.25
CA VAL A 245 23.66 -46.68 -31.47
C VAL A 245 23.95 -47.44 -32.77
N SER A 246 24.73 -46.82 -33.67
CA SER A 246 25.16 -47.42 -34.94
C SER A 246 26.67 -47.24 -35.11
N GLY A 247 27.42 -48.34 -35.03
CA GLY A 247 28.88 -48.30 -35.06
C GLY A 247 29.45 -47.49 -33.89
N THR A 248 30.11 -46.37 -34.18
CA THR A 248 30.66 -45.46 -33.18
C THR A 248 29.80 -44.24 -32.93
N GLN A 249 28.62 -44.09 -33.54
CA GLN A 249 27.77 -42.90 -33.38
C GLN A 249 26.45 -43.23 -32.69
N THR A 250 25.83 -42.23 -32.08
CA THR A 250 24.52 -42.34 -31.43
C THR A 250 23.53 -41.39 -32.05
N THR A 251 22.36 -41.88 -32.47
CA THR A 251 21.24 -41.06 -32.94
C THR A 251 20.20 -40.97 -31.85
N LEU A 252 19.90 -39.75 -31.41
CA LEU A 252 18.86 -39.43 -30.44
C LEU A 252 17.62 -38.92 -31.16
N ALA A 253 16.45 -39.48 -30.88
CA ALA A 253 15.17 -38.85 -31.23
C ALA A 253 14.75 -37.92 -30.09
N VAL A 254 14.50 -36.64 -30.38
CA VAL A 254 14.24 -35.62 -29.36
C VAL A 254 12.87 -34.97 -29.50
N ASN A 255 12.35 -34.37 -28.42
CA ASN A 255 11.11 -33.59 -28.46
C ASN A 255 11.25 -32.31 -29.30
N ARG A 256 12.41 -31.66 -29.25
CA ARG A 256 12.71 -30.42 -29.98
C ARG A 256 14.22 -30.26 -30.17
N ILE A 257 14.63 -29.59 -31.25
CA ILE A 257 16.05 -29.24 -31.51
C ILE A 257 16.42 -27.88 -30.92
N GLY A 258 15.43 -27.01 -30.71
CA GLY A 258 15.63 -25.70 -30.11
C GLY A 258 14.31 -25.06 -29.75
N ARG A 259 14.36 -24.02 -28.92
CA ARG A 259 13.20 -23.19 -28.60
C ARG A 259 12.88 -22.25 -29.76
N ASP A 260 13.91 -21.71 -30.40
CA ASP A 260 13.84 -20.83 -31.57
C ASP A 260 15.11 -20.98 -32.45
N GLN A 261 15.31 -20.07 -33.41
CA GLN A 261 16.45 -20.12 -34.33
C GLN A 261 17.80 -19.81 -33.68
N PHE A 262 17.82 -19.14 -32.53
CA PHE A 262 19.02 -18.73 -31.80
C PHE A 262 19.32 -19.66 -30.62
N MET A 263 18.30 -20.08 -29.88
CA MET A 263 18.40 -21.03 -28.76
C MET A 263 18.14 -22.47 -29.23
N ARG A 264 19.08 -23.03 -30.00
CA ARG A 264 19.03 -24.39 -30.55
C ARG A 264 20.36 -25.13 -30.45
N PHE A 265 20.30 -26.46 -30.55
CA PHE A 265 21.48 -27.29 -30.82
C PHE A 265 22.00 -27.03 -32.24
N GLN A 266 23.32 -27.00 -32.36
CA GLN A 266 24.07 -26.82 -33.61
C GLN A 266 25.13 -27.91 -33.74
N ILE A 267 25.53 -28.19 -34.99
CA ILE A 267 26.63 -29.10 -35.28
C ILE A 267 27.92 -28.53 -34.67
N GLY A 268 28.66 -29.36 -33.94
CA GLY A 268 29.86 -28.97 -33.20
C GLY A 268 29.61 -28.55 -31.74
N ASP A 269 28.36 -28.46 -31.29
CA ASP A 269 28.05 -28.19 -29.88
C ASP A 269 28.45 -29.40 -29.01
N TRP A 270 29.01 -29.12 -27.83
CA TRP A 270 29.20 -30.12 -26.79
C TRP A 270 27.92 -30.31 -26.00
N VAL A 271 27.58 -31.57 -25.72
CA VAL A 271 26.34 -31.93 -25.03
C VAL A 271 26.59 -32.98 -23.96
N THR A 272 25.80 -32.94 -22.89
CA THR A 272 25.69 -34.02 -21.92
C THR A 272 24.36 -34.75 -22.11
N VAL A 273 24.39 -36.08 -22.11
CA VAL A 273 23.19 -36.94 -22.02
C VAL A 273 23.09 -37.50 -20.60
N THR A 274 21.96 -37.28 -19.95
CA THR A 274 21.70 -37.72 -18.56
C THR A 274 20.26 -38.20 -18.38
N ASP A 275 19.96 -38.85 -17.27
CA ASP A 275 18.62 -39.24 -16.84
C ASP A 275 18.46 -39.05 -15.31
N ASP A 276 17.26 -39.30 -14.79
CA ASP A 276 16.96 -39.17 -13.36
C ASP A 276 17.78 -40.14 -12.50
N HIS A 277 18.11 -41.33 -13.02
CA HIS A 277 18.90 -42.30 -12.27
C HIS A 277 20.32 -41.80 -12.02
N ARG A 278 20.99 -41.31 -13.08
CA ARG A 278 22.34 -40.75 -12.94
C ARG A 278 22.34 -39.54 -12.02
N GLU A 279 21.37 -38.64 -12.17
CA GLU A 279 21.23 -37.47 -11.30
C GLU A 279 21.06 -37.86 -9.83
N LEU A 280 20.10 -38.75 -9.52
CA LEU A 280 19.80 -39.18 -8.14
C LEU A 280 20.93 -40.02 -7.52
N MET A 281 21.79 -40.64 -8.33
CA MET A 281 22.98 -41.37 -7.89
C MET A 281 24.25 -40.50 -7.81
N GLY A 282 24.18 -39.23 -8.21
CA GLY A 282 25.35 -38.34 -8.27
C GLY A 282 26.37 -38.75 -9.35
N GLU A 283 25.94 -39.52 -10.35
CA GLU A 283 26.77 -39.92 -11.49
C GLU A 283 26.79 -38.79 -12.54
N PRO A 284 27.95 -38.50 -13.17
CA PRO A 284 27.99 -37.55 -14.28
C PRO A 284 27.23 -38.11 -15.50
N GLY A 285 26.65 -37.19 -16.27
CA GLY A 285 26.10 -37.54 -17.59
C GLY A 285 27.20 -37.85 -18.61
N GLU A 286 26.84 -38.43 -19.74
CA GLU A 286 27.78 -38.80 -20.80
C GLU A 286 28.03 -37.61 -21.73
N MET A 287 29.30 -37.23 -21.94
CA MET A 287 29.68 -36.15 -22.86
C MET A 287 29.84 -36.64 -24.29
N ALA A 288 29.28 -35.88 -25.24
CA ALA A 288 29.52 -36.06 -26.68
C ALA A 288 29.43 -34.73 -27.43
N MET A 289 29.86 -34.74 -28.70
CA MET A 289 29.70 -33.62 -29.60
C MET A 289 28.61 -33.91 -30.64
N VAL A 290 27.80 -32.91 -30.98
CA VAL A 290 26.80 -33.01 -32.04
C VAL A 290 27.50 -33.11 -33.40
N ALA A 291 27.37 -34.27 -34.05
CA ALA A 291 27.97 -34.55 -35.35
C ALA A 291 27.05 -34.17 -36.52
N ASP A 292 25.73 -34.35 -36.37
CA ASP A 292 24.73 -34.02 -37.39
C ASP A 292 23.34 -33.75 -36.76
N ILE A 293 22.48 -33.04 -37.48
CA ILE A 293 21.10 -32.73 -37.06
C ILE A 293 20.14 -32.95 -38.24
N ASP A 294 19.10 -33.76 -38.00
CA ASP A 294 17.99 -33.96 -38.92
C ASP A 294 16.75 -33.24 -38.39
N ASP A 295 16.57 -31.99 -38.86
CA ASP A 295 15.43 -31.14 -38.50
C ASP A 295 14.06 -31.74 -38.90
N ALA A 296 14.00 -32.50 -40.00
CA ALA A 296 12.74 -33.04 -40.50
C ALA A 296 12.19 -34.17 -39.61
N ASN A 297 13.09 -34.94 -38.99
CA ASN A 297 12.73 -36.07 -38.13
C ASN A 297 13.00 -35.84 -36.64
N LEU A 298 13.40 -34.62 -36.24
CA LEU A 298 13.78 -34.26 -34.87
C LEU A 298 14.84 -35.20 -34.29
N ARG A 299 15.95 -35.39 -35.02
CA ARG A 299 17.05 -36.25 -34.58
C ARG A 299 18.36 -35.49 -34.45
N ILE A 300 19.13 -35.86 -33.43
CA ILE A 300 20.48 -35.35 -33.18
C ILE A 300 21.43 -36.55 -33.23
N VAL A 301 22.47 -36.46 -34.06
CA VAL A 301 23.51 -37.49 -34.16
C VAL A 301 24.73 -37.03 -33.37
N LEU A 302 25.24 -37.90 -32.51
CA LEU A 302 26.40 -37.67 -31.66
C LEU A 302 27.63 -38.39 -32.21
N ASP A 303 28.80 -37.82 -31.95
CA ASP A 303 30.10 -38.27 -32.46
C ASP A 303 30.58 -39.62 -31.90
N ARG A 304 29.97 -40.09 -30.80
CA ARG A 304 30.36 -41.32 -30.10
C ARG A 304 29.17 -42.18 -29.68
N ALA A 305 29.44 -43.44 -29.34
CA ALA A 305 28.48 -44.35 -28.76
C ALA A 305 28.17 -43.96 -27.30
N ILE A 306 26.89 -43.76 -26.99
CA ILE A 306 26.36 -43.47 -25.65
C ILE A 306 25.22 -44.46 -25.35
N PRO A 307 25.20 -45.13 -24.19
CA PRO A 307 26.16 -45.03 -23.08
C PRO A 307 27.54 -45.59 -23.44
N SER A 308 28.60 -45.07 -22.80
CA SER A 308 29.95 -45.58 -23.00
C SER A 308 30.11 -47.00 -22.42
N ALA A 309 31.10 -47.76 -22.89
CA ALA A 309 31.29 -49.15 -22.47
C ALA A 309 31.53 -49.24 -20.96
N GLY A 310 30.67 -49.96 -20.24
CA GLY A 310 30.73 -50.11 -18.78
C GLY A 310 29.96 -49.04 -17.99
N ALA A 311 29.42 -48.03 -18.66
CA ALA A 311 28.56 -47.03 -18.03
C ALA A 311 27.09 -47.48 -17.96
N ARG A 312 26.32 -46.81 -17.09
CA ARG A 312 24.91 -47.12 -16.86
C ARG A 312 24.07 -46.91 -18.12
N ALA A 313 23.25 -47.88 -18.49
CA ALA A 313 22.29 -47.73 -19.59
C ALA A 313 21.11 -46.82 -19.21
N PHE A 314 20.66 -46.01 -20.17
CA PHE A 314 19.53 -45.07 -20.04
C PHE A 314 18.14 -45.73 -20.06
N GLY A 315 18.08 -47.06 -20.26
CA GLY A 315 16.86 -47.84 -20.37
C GLY A 315 17.08 -49.06 -21.25
N ALA A 316 16.28 -50.12 -21.09
CA ALA A 316 16.33 -51.31 -21.95
C ALA A 316 15.56 -51.13 -23.27
N ASN A 317 14.63 -50.17 -23.32
CA ASN A 317 13.76 -49.85 -24.45
C ASN A 317 13.35 -48.37 -24.40
N ASP A 318 12.70 -47.88 -25.47
CA ASP A 318 12.31 -46.46 -25.61
C ASP A 318 11.32 -45.98 -24.51
N ASP A 319 10.44 -46.85 -24.04
CA ASP A 319 9.49 -46.52 -22.96
C ASP A 319 10.23 -46.28 -21.65
N GLU A 320 11.24 -47.11 -21.33
CA GLU A 320 12.10 -46.91 -20.16
C GLU A 320 13.00 -45.67 -20.29
N VAL A 321 13.54 -45.39 -21.49
CA VAL A 321 14.32 -44.16 -21.74
C VAL A 321 13.49 -42.92 -21.45
N SER A 322 12.22 -42.94 -21.87
CA SER A 322 11.27 -41.85 -21.62
C SER A 322 10.86 -41.77 -20.15
N ALA A 323 10.59 -42.91 -19.49
CA ALA A 323 10.18 -42.98 -18.09
C ALA A 323 11.27 -42.53 -17.11
N ARG A 324 12.54 -42.59 -17.50
CA ARG A 324 13.68 -42.06 -16.73
C ARG A 324 13.98 -40.59 -17.01
N HIS A 325 13.15 -39.92 -17.81
CA HIS A 325 13.31 -38.53 -18.22
C HIS A 325 14.69 -38.25 -18.83
N THR A 326 15.13 -39.15 -19.72
CA THR A 326 16.43 -39.00 -20.40
C THR A 326 16.44 -37.71 -21.22
N ARG A 327 17.53 -36.95 -21.11
CA ARG A 327 17.65 -35.60 -21.65
C ARG A 327 19.04 -35.28 -22.15
N ILE A 328 19.09 -34.42 -23.17
CA ILE A 328 20.30 -33.86 -23.76
C ILE A 328 20.40 -32.37 -23.42
N GLN A 329 21.56 -31.93 -22.94
CA GLN A 329 21.83 -30.56 -22.49
C GLN A 329 23.07 -29.99 -23.18
N LYS A 330 22.99 -28.74 -23.64
CA LYS A 330 24.06 -28.04 -24.36
C LYS A 330 25.08 -27.35 -23.44
N TRP A 331 26.33 -27.30 -23.90
CA TRP A 331 27.45 -26.57 -23.31
C TRP A 331 28.22 -25.76 -24.36
N ASP A 332 28.83 -24.65 -23.96
CA ASP A 332 29.34 -23.60 -24.88
C ASP A 332 30.87 -23.60 -25.04
N GLN A 333 31.59 -24.53 -24.40
CA GLN A 333 33.04 -24.62 -24.56
C GLN A 333 33.46 -24.88 -26.01
N THR A 334 34.54 -24.24 -26.45
CA THR A 334 35.15 -24.47 -27.77
C THR A 334 36.67 -24.44 -27.67
N ALA A 335 37.37 -25.11 -28.58
CA ALA A 335 38.84 -25.09 -28.60
C ALA A 335 39.41 -23.68 -28.83
N ALA A 336 38.66 -22.80 -29.51
CA ALA A 336 39.07 -21.41 -29.75
C ALA A 336 38.94 -20.54 -28.49
N ALA A 337 37.86 -20.73 -27.72
CA ALA A 337 37.62 -20.01 -26.47
C ALA A 337 38.45 -20.58 -25.31
N ASN A 338 38.71 -21.90 -25.32
CA ASN A 338 39.31 -22.63 -24.23
C ASN A 338 40.53 -23.45 -24.71
N PRO A 339 41.76 -22.90 -24.67
CA PRO A 339 42.97 -23.62 -25.08
C PRO A 339 43.26 -24.90 -24.28
N GLY A 340 42.72 -25.02 -23.06
CA GLY A 340 42.84 -26.20 -22.20
C GLY A 340 41.71 -27.23 -22.36
N LEU A 341 40.85 -27.08 -23.37
CA LEU A 341 39.80 -28.05 -23.69
C LEU A 341 40.42 -29.34 -24.25
N ASP A 342 40.11 -30.48 -23.66
CA ASP A 342 40.43 -31.77 -24.25
C ASP A 342 39.47 -32.04 -25.43
N PRO A 343 39.96 -32.12 -26.68
CA PRO A 343 39.12 -32.31 -27.85
C PRO A 343 38.46 -33.69 -27.91
N THR A 344 38.94 -34.66 -27.13
CA THR A 344 38.34 -36.00 -27.08
C THR A 344 37.20 -36.11 -26.08
N SER A 345 37.31 -35.53 -24.89
CA SER A 345 36.24 -35.56 -23.88
C SER A 345 35.29 -34.35 -23.93
N GLY A 346 35.73 -33.21 -24.49
CA GLY A 346 34.98 -31.96 -24.46
C GLY A 346 34.97 -31.28 -23.07
N LEU A 347 35.90 -31.67 -22.20
CA LEU A 347 36.01 -31.19 -20.81
C LEU A 347 37.30 -30.38 -20.60
N ILE A 348 37.29 -29.52 -19.58
CA ILE A 348 38.42 -28.68 -19.20
C ILE A 348 38.85 -29.06 -17.78
N THR A 349 40.15 -29.24 -17.54
CA THR A 349 40.66 -29.54 -16.19
C THR A 349 40.66 -28.28 -15.31
N THR A 350 40.25 -28.43 -14.05
CA THR A 350 40.35 -27.36 -13.04
C THR A 350 41.81 -26.98 -12.81
N ALA A 351 42.13 -25.69 -12.68
CA ALA A 351 43.48 -25.21 -12.42
C ALA A 351 43.48 -24.01 -11.46
N ALA A 352 44.58 -23.86 -10.71
CA ALA A 352 44.78 -22.75 -9.78
C ALA A 352 45.09 -21.41 -10.48
N GLY A 353 45.53 -21.45 -11.74
CA GLY A 353 45.78 -20.27 -12.57
C GLY A 353 44.49 -19.73 -13.22
N PRO A 354 44.55 -18.54 -13.84
CA PRO A 354 43.43 -18.01 -14.60
C PRO A 354 43.13 -18.92 -15.81
N ILE A 355 41.85 -19.22 -15.99
CA ILE A 355 41.34 -19.96 -17.15
C ILE A 355 40.40 -19.03 -17.90
N ALA A 356 40.77 -18.71 -19.15
CA ALA A 356 39.91 -17.95 -20.04
C ALA A 356 38.72 -18.82 -20.47
N ILE A 357 37.52 -18.23 -20.38
CA ILE A 357 36.30 -18.79 -20.97
C ILE A 357 35.98 -18.05 -22.26
N GLU A 358 35.18 -16.98 -22.21
CA GLU A 358 34.91 -16.17 -23.41
C GLU A 358 34.72 -14.69 -23.05
N ALA A 359 34.64 -13.82 -24.07
CA ALA A 359 34.22 -12.43 -23.94
C ALA A 359 35.00 -11.58 -22.90
N GLY A 360 36.27 -11.92 -22.63
CA GLY A 360 37.09 -11.22 -21.61
C GLY A 360 36.88 -11.69 -20.18
N ILE A 361 36.18 -12.80 -19.98
CA ILE A 361 35.95 -13.40 -18.66
C ILE A 361 37.03 -14.46 -18.38
N GLU A 362 37.58 -14.39 -17.18
CA GLU A 362 38.46 -15.40 -16.59
C GLU A 362 37.87 -15.96 -15.30
N ILE A 363 38.16 -17.24 -15.07
CA ILE A 363 37.82 -17.92 -13.82
C ILE A 363 39.07 -18.55 -13.19
N ARG A 364 39.03 -18.71 -11.87
CA ARG A 364 40.09 -19.38 -11.12
C ARG A 364 39.49 -20.29 -10.07
N PHE A 365 39.96 -21.54 -10.03
CA PHE A 365 39.57 -22.51 -9.02
C PHE A 365 40.53 -22.51 -7.84
N ALA A 366 39.99 -22.74 -6.64
CA ALA A 366 40.75 -23.05 -5.44
C ALA A 366 40.02 -24.12 -4.62
N ALA A 367 40.69 -24.68 -3.62
CA ALA A 367 40.10 -25.62 -2.67
C ALA A 367 40.29 -25.10 -1.24
N ASP A 368 39.22 -25.12 -0.45
CA ASP A 368 39.19 -24.72 0.96
C ASP A 368 38.39 -25.76 1.79
N PRO A 369 39.07 -26.52 2.68
CA PRO A 369 40.48 -26.42 3.03
C PRO A 369 41.42 -26.85 1.89
N VAL A 370 42.66 -26.37 1.91
CA VAL A 370 43.69 -26.73 0.93
C VAL A 370 43.87 -28.26 0.89
N GLY A 371 43.82 -28.84 -0.30
CA GLY A 371 43.90 -30.29 -0.51
C GLY A 371 42.55 -31.02 -0.50
N GLY A 372 41.44 -30.31 -0.29
CA GLY A 372 40.10 -30.86 -0.49
C GLY A 372 39.74 -31.08 -1.96
N SER A 373 38.66 -31.83 -2.20
CA SER A 373 38.21 -32.23 -3.54
C SER A 373 36.94 -31.49 -3.97
N PHE A 374 36.82 -31.28 -5.28
CA PHE A 374 35.59 -30.90 -5.97
C PHE A 374 34.65 -32.10 -6.10
N ARG A 375 33.34 -31.84 -6.18
CA ARG A 375 32.31 -32.86 -6.37
C ARG A 375 31.67 -32.73 -7.74
N THR A 376 31.31 -33.87 -8.33
CA THR A 376 30.48 -33.93 -9.54
C THR A 376 29.19 -33.14 -9.32
N GLY A 377 28.82 -32.27 -10.27
CA GLY A 377 27.63 -31.44 -10.19
C GLY A 377 27.79 -30.16 -9.36
N ASP A 378 28.94 -29.91 -8.73
CA ASP A 378 29.23 -28.60 -8.15
C ASP A 378 29.15 -27.53 -9.25
N TYR A 379 28.41 -26.46 -9.00
CA TYR A 379 28.31 -25.38 -9.97
C TYR A 379 28.29 -24.00 -9.34
N TRP A 380 28.68 -23.03 -10.14
CA TRP A 380 28.62 -21.60 -9.85
C TRP A 380 27.90 -20.90 -10.98
N VAL A 381 27.17 -19.84 -10.64
CA VAL A 381 26.54 -18.95 -11.61
C VAL A 381 26.94 -17.51 -11.33
N PHE A 382 27.07 -16.70 -12.38
CA PHE A 382 27.35 -15.28 -12.26
C PHE A 382 26.80 -14.53 -13.47
N TRP A 383 26.24 -13.34 -13.24
CA TRP A 383 25.66 -12.55 -14.33
C TRP A 383 26.74 -11.75 -15.09
N ALA A 384 26.49 -11.48 -16.37
CA ALA A 384 27.25 -10.54 -17.19
C ALA A 384 26.31 -9.52 -17.84
N ARG A 385 26.72 -8.25 -17.91
CA ARG A 385 25.89 -7.16 -18.45
C ARG A 385 26.62 -6.36 -19.52
N THR A 386 26.03 -6.30 -20.71
CA THR A 386 26.61 -5.56 -21.85
C THR A 386 26.64 -4.06 -21.59
N ALA A 387 25.57 -3.52 -21.01
CA ALA A 387 25.42 -2.07 -20.85
C ALA A 387 26.48 -1.44 -19.93
N THR A 388 26.97 -2.19 -18.93
CA THR A 388 28.02 -1.74 -18.01
C THR A 388 29.38 -2.37 -18.30
N ALA A 389 29.44 -3.38 -19.19
CA ALA A 389 30.64 -4.19 -19.43
C ALA A 389 31.20 -4.84 -18.15
N GLU A 390 30.31 -5.18 -17.21
CA GLU A 390 30.64 -5.79 -15.92
C GLU A 390 30.12 -7.23 -15.82
N ILE A 391 30.77 -7.99 -14.94
CA ILE A 391 30.30 -9.27 -14.46
C ILE A 391 30.11 -9.24 -12.95
N GLU A 392 29.34 -10.18 -12.43
CA GLU A 392 29.36 -10.49 -11.01
C GLU A 392 30.70 -11.11 -10.60
N ILE A 393 31.37 -10.44 -9.67
CA ILE A 393 32.66 -10.86 -9.13
C ILE A 393 32.45 -11.82 -7.97
N LEU A 394 32.73 -13.10 -8.21
CA LEU A 394 32.85 -14.12 -7.19
C LEU A 394 34.26 -14.06 -6.63
N THR A 395 34.40 -14.08 -5.30
CA THR A 395 35.70 -14.08 -4.63
C THR A 395 35.79 -15.31 -3.75
N ALA A 396 36.53 -16.33 -4.22
CA ALA A 396 36.62 -17.64 -3.55
C ALA A 396 35.24 -18.13 -3.04
N ALA A 397 34.21 -18.06 -3.89
CA ALA A 397 32.85 -18.40 -3.51
C ALA A 397 32.67 -19.93 -3.47
N PRO A 398 31.97 -20.50 -2.46
CA PRO A 398 31.57 -21.91 -2.50
C PRO A 398 30.57 -22.17 -3.64
N PRO A 399 30.41 -23.43 -4.09
CA PRO A 399 29.44 -23.75 -5.13
C PRO A 399 28.01 -23.41 -4.68
N ARG A 400 27.21 -22.89 -5.62
CA ARG A 400 25.74 -22.82 -5.49
C ARG A 400 25.08 -24.20 -5.66
N GLY A 401 25.90 -25.20 -6.00
CA GLY A 401 25.59 -26.62 -6.14
C GLY A 401 24.62 -27.21 -5.12
N ILE A 402 24.13 -28.40 -5.43
CA ILE A 402 23.24 -29.17 -4.56
C ILE A 402 23.92 -29.38 -3.21
N GLN A 403 23.28 -28.90 -2.14
CA GLN A 403 23.76 -29.09 -0.78
C GLN A 403 23.08 -30.31 -0.17
N HIS A 404 23.90 -31.32 0.13
CA HIS A 404 23.46 -32.55 0.78
C HIS A 404 23.56 -32.40 2.30
N HIS A 405 22.53 -32.87 2.98
CA HIS A 405 22.37 -32.88 4.43
C HIS A 405 22.23 -34.32 4.89
N TYR A 406 23.04 -34.71 5.87
CA TYR A 406 23.16 -36.09 6.30
C TYR A 406 22.73 -36.24 7.75
N VAL A 407 21.88 -37.22 8.04
CA VAL A 407 21.52 -37.54 9.43
C VAL A 407 21.40 -39.04 9.68
N GLN A 408 21.99 -39.52 10.78
CA GLN A 408 21.92 -40.93 11.15
C GLN A 408 20.55 -41.20 11.77
N ILE A 409 19.86 -42.24 11.32
CA ILE A 409 18.53 -42.60 11.85
C ILE A 409 18.49 -43.99 12.48
N ALA A 410 19.41 -44.90 12.13
CA ALA A 410 19.53 -46.19 12.80
C ALA A 410 20.96 -46.76 12.77
N ALA A 411 21.20 -47.75 13.63
CA ALA A 411 22.39 -48.59 13.62
C ALA A 411 21.95 -50.06 13.74
N ILE A 412 22.41 -50.93 12.85
CA ILE A 412 21.99 -52.34 12.81
C ILE A 412 23.20 -53.23 13.09
N THR A 413 23.12 -54.01 14.16
CA THR A 413 24.16 -55.00 14.50
C THR A 413 23.82 -56.34 13.86
N GLY A 414 24.76 -56.92 13.13
CA GLY A 414 24.62 -58.23 12.48
C GLY A 414 23.53 -58.32 11.41
N LEU A 415 23.41 -57.31 10.54
CA LEU A 415 22.51 -57.33 9.37
C LEU A 415 22.78 -58.60 8.52
N GLY A 416 21.72 -59.30 8.11
CA GLY A 416 21.81 -60.57 7.39
C GLY A 416 22.05 -61.82 8.24
N THR A 417 22.20 -61.70 9.57
CA THR A 417 22.23 -62.85 10.49
C THR A 417 20.81 -63.34 10.86
N ALA A 418 20.71 -64.40 11.67
CA ALA A 418 19.40 -64.92 12.11
C ALA A 418 18.66 -63.98 13.09
N ASN A 419 19.36 -63.08 13.80
CA ASN A 419 18.78 -62.17 14.79
C ASN A 419 19.45 -60.77 14.74
N PRO A 420 19.32 -60.01 13.64
CA PRO A 420 19.82 -58.65 13.57
C PRO A 420 19.10 -57.74 14.58
N THR A 421 19.81 -56.79 15.16
CA THR A 421 19.25 -55.82 16.12
C THR A 421 19.32 -54.41 15.57
N VAL A 422 18.17 -53.75 15.43
CA VAL A 422 18.06 -52.36 14.99
C VAL A 422 18.01 -51.46 16.23
N SER A 423 18.94 -50.52 16.31
CA SER A 423 18.94 -49.44 17.29
C SER A 423 18.42 -48.16 16.64
N ASP A 424 17.41 -47.54 17.25
CA ASP A 424 16.91 -46.23 16.83
C ASP A 424 17.91 -45.14 17.21
N CYS A 425 18.47 -44.46 16.21
CA CYS A 425 19.43 -43.37 16.41
C CYS A 425 18.78 -41.99 16.30
N ARG A 426 17.47 -41.93 16.09
CA ARG A 426 16.70 -40.70 16.19
C ARG A 426 16.77 -40.17 17.63
N PRO A 427 16.79 -38.84 17.85
CA PRO A 427 16.73 -38.25 19.18
C PRO A 427 15.55 -38.86 19.92
N PRO A 428 15.70 -39.43 21.12
CA PRO A 428 14.58 -40.09 21.80
C PRO A 428 13.40 -39.11 21.91
N PRO A 429 12.14 -39.59 21.88
CA PRO A 429 11.02 -38.74 22.22
C PRO A 429 11.35 -38.07 23.55
N PRO A 430 11.15 -36.74 23.68
CA PRO A 430 11.50 -36.02 24.88
C PRO A 430 10.98 -36.78 26.10
N VAL A 431 11.90 -37.20 26.97
CA VAL A 431 11.57 -38.03 28.13
C VAL A 431 10.61 -37.22 28.98
N GLN A 432 9.46 -37.80 29.27
CA GLN A 432 8.27 -37.17 29.84
C GLN A 432 8.41 -36.79 31.34
N ASP A 433 9.59 -36.35 31.75
CA ASP A 433 9.85 -35.78 33.08
C ASP A 433 10.53 -34.42 32.90
N ALA A 434 9.70 -33.37 33.03
CA ALA A 434 9.96 -31.93 32.85
C ALA A 434 9.85 -31.37 31.41
N GLY A 435 8.66 -30.85 31.06
CA GLY A 435 8.53 -29.73 30.11
C GLY A 435 8.36 -30.06 28.62
N ASP A 436 7.33 -30.81 28.24
CA ASP A 436 6.80 -31.02 26.85
C ASP A 436 6.20 -29.78 26.12
N CYS A 437 6.74 -28.61 26.41
CA CYS A 437 6.51 -27.30 25.78
C CYS A 437 7.70 -26.45 26.26
N CYS A 438 8.16 -25.41 25.56
CA CYS A 438 9.28 -24.53 26.03
C CYS A 438 8.96 -23.76 27.34
N CYS A 439 8.05 -24.27 28.14
CA CYS A 439 7.43 -23.67 29.29
C CYS A 439 7.72 -24.51 30.51
N THR A 440 8.07 -23.80 31.56
CA THR A 440 8.38 -24.31 32.89
C THR A 440 7.31 -25.26 33.40
N ILE A 441 6.04 -24.97 33.08
CA ILE A 441 4.88 -25.76 33.48
C ILE A 441 3.95 -25.96 32.29
N ILE A 442 3.33 -27.14 32.23
CA ILE A 442 2.32 -27.50 31.24
C ILE A 442 1.04 -27.85 31.97
N VAL A 443 -0.08 -27.37 31.44
CA VAL A 443 -1.41 -27.64 31.99
C VAL A 443 -2.30 -28.22 30.89
N ARG A 444 -2.93 -29.36 31.16
CA ARG A 444 -3.88 -30.06 30.28
C ARG A 444 -5.33 -29.71 30.63
N PRO A 445 -6.29 -29.85 29.69
CA PRO A 445 -7.70 -29.71 30.00
C PRO A 445 -8.11 -30.57 31.21
N GLY A 446 -8.71 -29.94 32.23
CA GLY A 446 -9.12 -30.59 33.48
C GLY A 446 -8.10 -30.45 34.63
N GLU A 447 -6.86 -30.05 34.33
CA GLU A 447 -5.87 -29.66 35.34
C GLU A 447 -6.07 -28.19 35.76
N ASP A 448 -5.55 -27.83 36.94
CA ASP A 448 -5.71 -26.48 37.50
C ASP A 448 -4.66 -25.51 36.94
N ILE A 449 -5.09 -24.58 36.09
CA ILE A 449 -4.22 -23.56 35.50
C ILE A 449 -3.64 -22.63 36.58
N GLN A 450 -4.41 -22.26 37.60
CA GLN A 450 -3.93 -21.36 38.64
C GLN A 450 -2.80 -22.03 39.45
N ALA A 451 -2.96 -23.31 39.77
CA ALA A 451 -1.89 -24.09 40.42
C ALA A 451 -0.62 -24.11 39.56
N GLY A 452 -0.75 -24.17 38.23
CA GLY A 452 0.37 -24.08 37.30
C GLY A 452 1.05 -22.70 37.30
N ILE A 453 0.29 -21.60 37.37
CA ILE A 453 0.83 -20.24 37.50
C ILE A 453 1.55 -20.07 38.85
N ASP A 454 0.94 -20.56 39.93
CA ASP A 454 1.46 -20.42 41.30
C ASP A 454 2.73 -21.24 41.54
N ALA A 455 2.88 -22.38 40.85
CA ALA A 455 4.04 -23.26 40.95
C ALA A 455 5.28 -22.77 40.16
N LEU A 456 5.17 -21.69 39.38
CA LEU A 456 6.32 -21.11 38.69
C LEU A 456 7.42 -20.67 39.69
N PRO A 457 8.72 -20.77 39.34
CA PRO A 457 9.83 -20.28 40.18
C PRO A 457 9.74 -18.77 40.48
N PRO A 458 10.38 -18.26 41.55
CA PRO A 458 10.37 -16.82 41.89
C PRO A 458 10.84 -15.89 40.77
N GLN A 459 11.78 -16.34 39.93
CA GLN A 459 12.28 -15.61 38.77
C GLN A 459 11.28 -15.49 37.60
N GLY A 460 10.15 -16.18 37.67
CA GLY A 460 9.16 -16.27 36.60
C GLY A 460 9.30 -17.55 35.77
N GLY A 461 8.67 -17.58 34.61
CA GLY A 461 8.68 -18.74 33.72
C GLY A 461 7.48 -18.77 32.77
N CYS A 462 7.34 -19.86 32.04
CA CYS A 462 6.23 -20.02 31.11
C CYS A 462 5.27 -21.12 31.55
N VAL A 463 3.97 -20.87 31.43
CA VAL A 463 2.90 -21.85 31.51
C VAL A 463 2.34 -22.08 30.11
N CYS A 464 2.36 -23.33 29.66
CA CYS A 464 1.84 -23.75 28.37
C CYS A 464 0.56 -24.56 28.54
N LEU A 465 -0.52 -24.06 27.97
CA LEU A 465 -1.81 -24.73 27.96
C LEU A 465 -1.88 -25.65 26.74
N LYS A 466 -2.10 -26.95 26.97
CA LYS A 466 -2.37 -27.91 25.89
C LYS A 466 -3.71 -27.59 25.22
N THR A 467 -3.84 -27.94 23.94
CA THR A 467 -5.06 -27.68 23.17
C THR A 467 -6.29 -28.32 23.80
N GLY A 468 -7.41 -27.58 23.81
CA GLY A 468 -8.68 -28.02 24.36
C GLY A 468 -9.36 -26.96 25.22
N LEU A 469 -10.49 -27.35 25.81
CA LEU A 469 -11.29 -26.50 26.69
C LEU A 469 -10.85 -26.64 28.15
N HIS A 470 -10.32 -25.56 28.72
CA HIS A 470 -9.93 -25.45 30.11
C HIS A 470 -11.01 -24.69 30.88
N MET A 471 -11.79 -25.42 31.67
CA MET A 471 -12.85 -24.87 32.50
C MET A 471 -12.27 -24.36 33.82
N ILE A 472 -12.46 -23.08 34.11
CA ILE A 472 -12.03 -22.47 35.37
C ILE A 472 -13.26 -22.08 36.21
N ARG A 473 -13.14 -22.19 37.53
CA ARG A 473 -14.20 -21.86 38.50
C ARG A 473 -14.01 -20.49 39.15
N ALA A 474 -12.86 -19.86 38.93
CA ALA A 474 -12.52 -18.54 39.42
C ALA A 474 -11.59 -17.86 38.41
N PRO A 475 -11.52 -16.51 38.37
CA PRO A 475 -10.63 -15.79 37.48
C PRO A 475 -9.16 -16.20 37.65
N LEU A 476 -8.46 -16.46 36.55
CA LEU A 476 -7.00 -16.66 36.59
C LEU A 476 -6.33 -15.36 37.00
N ARG A 477 -5.38 -15.44 37.94
CA ARG A 477 -4.65 -14.28 38.46
C ARG A 477 -3.17 -14.42 38.21
N ILE A 478 -2.61 -13.47 37.45
CA ILE A 478 -1.17 -13.26 37.32
C ILE A 478 -0.81 -12.06 38.19
N ALA A 479 -0.41 -12.33 39.44
CA ALA A 479 -0.14 -11.31 40.46
C ALA A 479 1.34 -10.89 40.57
N ARG A 480 2.21 -11.41 39.70
CA ARG A 480 3.65 -11.09 39.65
C ARG A 480 4.18 -11.13 38.21
N GLY A 481 5.34 -10.52 38.02
CA GLY A 481 5.98 -10.35 36.73
C GLY A 481 6.78 -11.55 36.20
N ASN A 482 7.33 -11.38 35.00
CA ASN A 482 8.14 -12.34 34.24
C ASN A 482 7.42 -13.66 33.92
N ILE A 483 6.14 -13.58 33.54
CA ILE A 483 5.31 -14.75 33.26
C ILE A 483 4.87 -14.75 31.81
N VAL A 484 5.05 -15.90 31.14
CA VAL A 484 4.47 -16.16 29.83
C VAL A 484 3.34 -17.17 29.98
N LEU A 485 2.12 -16.81 29.63
CA LEU A 485 0.98 -17.73 29.55
C LEU A 485 0.62 -17.94 28.08
N LYS A 486 0.87 -19.13 27.54
CA LYS A 486 0.65 -19.39 26.11
C LYS A 486 -0.16 -20.64 25.82
N ALA A 487 -0.85 -20.64 24.70
CA ALA A 487 -1.38 -21.84 24.09
C ALA A 487 -0.27 -22.63 23.39
N GLU A 488 -0.39 -23.96 23.39
CA GLU A 488 0.45 -24.84 22.56
C GLU A 488 0.11 -24.68 21.07
N SER A 489 -1.18 -24.61 20.74
CA SER A 489 -1.66 -24.44 19.37
C SER A 489 -3.06 -23.77 19.33
N PRO A 490 -3.51 -23.28 18.17
CA PRO A 490 -4.84 -22.71 18.01
C PRO A 490 -5.94 -23.67 18.47
N GLY A 491 -6.99 -23.15 19.12
CA GLY A 491 -8.08 -23.95 19.70
C GLY A 491 -7.96 -24.22 21.20
N THR A 492 -6.96 -23.65 21.87
CA THR A 492 -6.88 -23.61 23.33
C THR A 492 -7.83 -22.55 23.88
N THR A 493 -8.83 -22.97 24.66
CA THR A 493 -9.85 -22.10 25.22
C THR A 493 -9.83 -22.15 26.73
N VAL A 494 -9.78 -20.99 27.38
CA VAL A 494 -9.98 -20.82 28.83
C VAL A 494 -11.37 -20.22 29.03
N ARG A 495 -12.26 -20.97 29.69
CA ARG A 495 -13.63 -20.55 29.93
C ARG A 495 -13.92 -20.49 31.42
N ILE A 496 -14.39 -19.33 31.88
CA ILE A 496 -14.98 -19.19 33.21
C ILE A 496 -16.50 -19.39 33.13
N ASP A 497 -17.01 -20.38 33.86
CA ASP A 497 -18.44 -20.72 33.94
C ASP A 497 -19.21 -19.97 35.04
N ASP A 498 -18.50 -19.08 35.75
CA ASP A 498 -19.04 -18.22 36.81
C ASP A 498 -18.92 -16.74 36.42
N VAL A 499 -19.32 -15.84 37.32
CA VAL A 499 -19.23 -14.39 37.14
C VAL A 499 -17.79 -13.90 37.37
N GLY A 500 -17.22 -13.21 36.38
CA GLY A 500 -15.92 -12.53 36.48
C GLY A 500 -15.06 -12.61 35.21
N SER A 501 -13.91 -11.93 35.23
CA SER A 501 -12.90 -12.04 34.16
C SER A 501 -12.38 -13.48 34.02
N ALA A 502 -12.07 -13.90 32.80
CA ALA A 502 -11.34 -15.15 32.58
C ALA A 502 -9.87 -15.02 33.02
N LEU A 503 -9.27 -13.84 32.82
CA LEU A 503 -7.90 -13.52 33.23
C LEU A 503 -7.79 -12.11 33.83
N VAL A 504 -7.09 -12.01 34.95
CA VAL A 504 -6.68 -10.75 35.59
C VAL A 504 -5.16 -10.73 35.75
N ILE A 505 -4.51 -9.78 35.07
CA ILE A 505 -3.09 -9.47 35.25
C ILE A 505 -3.02 -8.26 36.19
N GLY A 506 -2.57 -8.47 37.41
CA GLY A 506 -2.54 -7.44 38.44
C GLY A 506 -2.46 -8.02 39.84
N ASN A 507 -1.77 -7.33 40.74
CA ASN A 507 -1.60 -7.77 42.12
C ASN A 507 -2.74 -7.24 43.01
N PRO A 508 -3.46 -8.09 43.75
CA PRO A 508 -4.53 -7.65 44.66
C PRO A 508 -4.07 -6.71 45.79
N ALA A 509 -2.79 -6.74 46.16
CA ALA A 509 -2.19 -5.86 47.16
C ALA A 509 -1.72 -4.51 46.57
N GLY A 510 -1.93 -4.26 45.27
CA GLY A 510 -1.56 -3.01 44.59
C GLY A 510 -0.10 -2.91 44.16
N ALA A 511 0.65 -4.02 44.17
CA ALA A 511 2.01 -4.06 43.63
C ALA A 511 2.02 -4.08 42.10
N LEU A 512 2.98 -3.38 41.48
CA LEU A 512 3.14 -3.37 40.02
C LEU A 512 3.52 -4.77 39.50
N VAL A 513 2.82 -5.26 38.48
CA VAL A 513 3.14 -6.49 37.77
C VAL A 513 3.91 -6.16 36.48
N ASP A 514 5.14 -6.65 36.32
CA ASP A 514 6.00 -6.27 35.19
C ASP A 514 6.42 -7.45 34.31
N GLY A 515 6.24 -7.37 33.00
CA GLY A 515 6.70 -8.38 32.04
C GLY A 515 5.78 -9.60 31.99
N VAL A 516 4.61 -9.46 31.37
CA VAL A 516 3.67 -10.59 31.17
C VAL A 516 3.27 -10.71 29.71
N ASP A 517 3.48 -11.90 29.15
CA ASP A 517 3.09 -12.24 27.78
C ASP A 517 1.94 -13.25 27.79
N VAL A 518 0.86 -12.95 27.09
CA VAL A 518 -0.30 -13.83 26.91
C VAL A 518 -0.49 -14.11 25.42
N LEU A 519 -0.34 -15.37 25.01
CA LEU A 519 -0.17 -15.72 23.60
C LEU A 519 -1.13 -16.84 23.15
N GLY A 520 -1.94 -16.58 22.12
CA GLY A 520 -2.66 -17.63 21.38
C GLY A 520 -3.87 -18.26 22.09
N ILE A 521 -4.37 -17.66 23.18
CA ILE A 521 -5.45 -18.22 24.00
C ILE A 521 -6.79 -17.56 23.67
N VAL A 522 -7.85 -18.38 23.58
CA VAL A 522 -9.23 -17.90 23.54
C VAL A 522 -9.77 -17.81 24.97
N PHE A 523 -10.09 -16.60 25.43
CA PHE A 523 -10.72 -16.36 26.72
C PHE A 523 -12.23 -16.17 26.54
N GLU A 524 -13.01 -16.91 27.32
CA GLU A 524 -14.46 -16.83 27.31
C GLU A 524 -15.00 -16.59 28.72
N ALA A 525 -15.88 -15.61 28.86
CA ALA A 525 -16.60 -15.33 30.11
C ALA A 525 -18.11 -15.49 29.91
N VAL A 526 -18.82 -15.95 30.95
CA VAL A 526 -20.29 -16.07 30.92
C VAL A 526 -20.94 -14.72 31.25
N ALA A 527 -20.51 -14.07 32.33
CA ALA A 527 -21.01 -12.78 32.77
C ALA A 527 -19.95 -12.03 33.58
N ILE A 528 -19.99 -10.69 33.53
CA ILE A 528 -19.10 -9.81 34.30
C ILE A 528 -19.96 -8.69 34.87
N HIS A 529 -20.04 -8.58 36.20
CA HIS A 529 -20.87 -7.56 36.87
C HIS A 529 -20.11 -6.27 37.21
N ASP A 530 -18.79 -6.35 37.32
CA ASP A 530 -17.95 -5.18 37.57
C ASP A 530 -17.73 -4.46 36.23
N PRO A 531 -18.23 -3.22 36.06
CA PRO A 531 -18.08 -2.50 34.80
C PRO A 531 -16.63 -2.19 34.46
N GLU A 532 -15.72 -2.11 35.44
CA GLU A 532 -14.29 -1.87 35.21
C GLU A 532 -13.51 -3.14 34.88
N GLN A 533 -14.18 -4.30 34.78
CA GLN A 533 -13.55 -5.56 34.38
C GLN A 533 -13.95 -5.96 32.96
N GLY A 534 -12.98 -6.53 32.24
CA GLY A 534 -13.20 -7.14 30.93
C GLY A 534 -13.09 -8.66 31.00
N VAL A 535 -13.34 -9.34 29.88
CA VAL A 535 -13.02 -10.78 29.74
C VAL A 535 -11.56 -11.02 30.13
N VAL A 536 -10.69 -10.10 29.73
CA VAL A 536 -9.32 -9.95 30.25
C VAL A 536 -9.17 -8.57 30.88
N THR A 537 -8.56 -8.51 32.06
CA THR A 537 -8.31 -7.26 32.79
C THR A 537 -6.81 -7.11 33.09
N VAL A 538 -6.22 -5.98 32.76
CA VAL A 538 -4.84 -5.59 33.08
C VAL A 538 -4.89 -4.40 34.03
N ASN A 539 -4.39 -4.59 35.26
CA ASN A 539 -4.51 -3.61 36.32
C ASN A 539 -3.17 -3.42 37.04
N LEU A 540 -2.70 -2.16 37.11
CA LEU A 540 -1.41 -1.78 37.71
C LEU A 540 -0.26 -2.67 37.23
N ALA A 541 -0.05 -2.71 35.91
CA ALA A 541 0.95 -3.56 35.27
C ALA A 541 1.84 -2.80 34.28
N ALA A 542 3.01 -3.34 33.96
CA ALA A 542 3.95 -2.79 33.00
C ALA A 542 4.48 -3.87 32.04
N ASN A 543 4.85 -3.47 30.81
CA ASN A 543 5.43 -4.37 29.80
C ASN A 543 4.57 -5.61 29.56
N ILE A 544 3.34 -5.37 29.10
CA ILE A 544 2.34 -6.41 28.89
C ILE A 544 2.15 -6.63 27.40
N ARG A 545 2.25 -7.88 26.95
CA ARG A 545 1.97 -8.26 25.57
C ARG A 545 0.83 -9.27 25.53
N ILE A 546 -0.27 -8.91 24.88
CA ILE A 546 -1.36 -9.82 24.58
C ILE A 546 -1.41 -9.98 23.06
N ALA A 547 -1.08 -11.16 22.55
CA ALA A 547 -0.96 -11.39 21.11
C ALA A 547 -1.65 -12.68 20.64
N HIS A 548 -2.31 -12.61 19.48
CA HIS A 548 -3.02 -13.74 18.87
C HIS A 548 -4.09 -14.37 19.79
N CYS A 549 -4.61 -13.61 20.75
CA CYS A 549 -5.63 -14.07 21.68
C CYS A 549 -7.03 -13.73 21.14
N ALA A 550 -8.04 -14.46 21.63
CA ALA A 550 -9.43 -14.06 21.44
C ALA A 550 -10.11 -13.78 22.79
N MET A 551 -11.03 -12.82 22.81
CA MET A 551 -11.76 -12.43 24.02
C MET A 551 -13.24 -12.31 23.68
N ARG A 552 -14.08 -13.09 24.35
CA ARG A 552 -15.52 -13.12 24.04
C ARG A 552 -16.39 -13.39 25.25
N SER A 553 -17.62 -12.92 25.17
CA SER A 553 -18.67 -13.30 26.11
C SER A 553 -19.60 -14.33 25.50
N ILE A 554 -20.01 -15.31 26.30
CA ILE A 554 -20.89 -16.41 25.88
C ILE A 554 -22.37 -16.04 26.08
N LYS A 555 -22.68 -15.30 27.15
CA LYS A 555 -24.08 -15.03 27.56
C LYS A 555 -24.35 -13.53 27.69
N ASP A 556 -23.65 -12.83 28.58
CA ASP A 556 -23.84 -11.40 28.77
C ASP A 556 -23.05 -10.59 27.75
N ARG A 557 -23.73 -10.01 26.78
CA ARG A 557 -23.09 -9.21 25.71
C ARG A 557 -22.73 -7.79 26.15
N GLN A 558 -23.14 -7.36 27.35
CA GLN A 558 -22.86 -6.01 27.87
C GLN A 558 -21.58 -5.96 28.70
N VAL A 559 -20.50 -6.53 28.15
CA VAL A 559 -19.19 -6.59 28.81
C VAL A 559 -18.09 -5.99 27.94
N THR A 560 -16.95 -5.71 28.54
CA THR A 560 -15.73 -5.28 27.84
C THR A 560 -14.86 -6.49 27.49
N GLY A 561 -14.25 -6.51 26.31
CA GLY A 561 -13.29 -7.56 25.92
C GLY A 561 -12.00 -7.46 26.73
N LEU A 562 -11.30 -6.34 26.58
CA LEU A 562 -10.05 -6.04 27.31
C LEU A 562 -10.17 -4.72 28.07
N THR A 563 -9.93 -4.77 29.38
CA THR A 563 -9.84 -3.56 30.20
C THR A 563 -8.42 -3.33 30.70
N ILE A 564 -7.95 -2.08 30.65
CA ILE A 564 -6.61 -1.65 31.06
C ILE A 564 -6.75 -0.48 32.05
N ILE A 565 -6.17 -0.65 33.24
CA ILE A 565 -6.28 0.29 34.36
C ILE A 565 -4.87 0.56 34.89
N GLY A 566 -4.42 1.81 34.83
CA GLY A 566 -3.18 2.25 35.48
C GLY A 566 -1.93 1.47 35.05
N SER A 567 -1.83 1.10 33.78
CA SER A 567 -0.81 0.15 33.29
C SER A 567 -0.01 0.71 32.12
N ASP A 568 1.30 0.51 32.10
CA ASP A 568 2.22 1.12 31.14
C ASP A 568 2.81 0.08 30.16
N HIS A 569 3.15 0.47 28.93
CA HIS A 569 3.71 -0.36 27.86
C HIS A 569 2.87 -1.62 27.56
N VAL A 570 1.58 -1.41 27.26
CA VAL A 570 0.65 -2.49 26.92
C VAL A 570 0.52 -2.63 25.40
N SER A 571 0.88 -3.80 24.87
CA SER A 571 0.78 -4.16 23.45
C SER A 571 -0.30 -5.21 23.21
N ILE A 572 -1.24 -4.91 22.33
CA ILE A 572 -2.38 -5.75 21.96
C ILE A 572 -2.30 -5.99 20.46
N LEU A 573 -1.89 -7.20 20.08
CA LEU A 573 -1.38 -7.48 18.73
C LEU A 573 -2.15 -8.63 18.09
N SER A 574 -2.79 -8.38 16.96
CA SER A 574 -3.49 -9.43 16.19
C SER A 574 -4.49 -10.24 17.02
N CYS A 575 -5.17 -9.59 17.97
CA CYS A 575 -6.20 -10.21 18.80
C CYS A 575 -7.57 -10.10 18.13
N ARG A 576 -8.47 -11.02 18.48
CA ARG A 576 -9.88 -10.99 18.08
C ARG A 576 -10.78 -10.74 19.28
N ILE A 577 -11.56 -9.69 19.26
CA ILE A 577 -12.52 -9.37 20.33
C ILE A 577 -13.91 -9.39 19.71
N ASP A 578 -14.78 -10.30 20.15
CA ASP A 578 -16.11 -10.49 19.59
C ASP A 578 -17.16 -10.82 20.65
N HIS A 579 -18.44 -10.64 20.33
CA HIS A 579 -19.57 -10.89 21.24
C HIS A 579 -19.53 -10.10 22.56
N VAL A 580 -18.94 -8.89 22.54
CA VAL A 580 -18.85 -7.96 23.67
C VAL A 580 -19.43 -6.59 23.26
N SER A 581 -19.72 -5.70 24.22
CA SER A 581 -20.22 -4.36 23.93
C SER A 581 -19.09 -3.35 23.76
N THR A 582 -17.95 -3.54 24.42
CA THR A 582 -16.77 -2.70 24.27
C THR A 582 -15.55 -3.55 23.94
N GLY A 583 -14.78 -3.19 22.92
CA GLY A 583 -13.62 -3.97 22.50
C GLY A 583 -12.44 -3.84 23.46
N ILE A 584 -11.71 -2.73 23.36
CA ILE A 584 -10.57 -2.38 24.22
C ILE A 584 -10.91 -1.11 24.97
N TRP A 585 -10.75 -1.11 26.30
CA TRP A 585 -10.96 0.06 27.13
C TRP A 585 -9.75 0.35 28.02
N VAL A 586 -9.11 1.49 27.79
CA VAL A 586 -8.20 2.11 28.75
C VAL A 586 -9.01 3.04 29.63
N VAL A 587 -9.16 2.66 30.90
CA VAL A 587 -10.01 3.33 31.88
C VAL A 587 -9.32 4.56 32.47
N GLU A 588 -8.02 4.41 32.73
CA GLU A 588 -7.11 5.46 33.19
C GLU A 588 -5.67 5.06 32.90
N ARG A 589 -4.80 6.06 32.72
CA ARG A 589 -3.33 5.98 32.60
C ARG A 589 -2.82 4.71 31.87
N CYS A 590 -2.40 4.90 30.63
CA CYS A 590 -1.55 3.92 29.95
C CYS A 590 -0.47 4.60 29.12
N GLN A 591 0.78 4.55 29.60
CA GLN A 591 1.93 5.02 28.82
C GLN A 591 2.22 4.05 27.68
N ALA A 592 2.38 4.54 26.46
CA ALA A 592 2.81 3.73 25.30
C ALA A 592 1.89 2.52 25.01
N LEU A 593 0.58 2.76 24.95
CA LEU A 593 -0.36 1.77 24.42
C LEU A 593 -0.09 1.49 22.93
N CYS A 594 -0.01 0.23 22.55
CA CYS A 594 0.01 -0.21 21.16
C CYS A 594 -1.15 -1.18 20.89
N ALA A 595 -2.14 -0.75 20.10
CA ALA A 595 -3.20 -1.61 19.59
C ALA A 595 -3.02 -1.75 18.08
N ASP A 596 -2.52 -2.91 17.63
CA ASP A 596 -2.12 -3.12 16.24
C ASP A 596 -2.66 -4.42 15.63
N GLY A 597 -3.30 -4.29 14.47
CA GLY A 597 -3.77 -5.45 13.70
C GLY A 597 -4.93 -6.22 14.34
N ASN A 598 -5.68 -5.63 15.26
CA ASN A 598 -6.76 -6.33 15.97
C ASN A 598 -8.06 -6.34 15.17
N VAL A 599 -8.87 -7.37 15.37
CA VAL A 599 -10.22 -7.50 14.83
C VAL A 599 -11.22 -7.38 15.98
N ILE A 600 -12.01 -6.33 15.98
CA ILE A 600 -13.02 -6.03 16.99
C ILE A 600 -14.40 -6.07 16.31
N ASP A 601 -15.12 -7.17 16.48
CA ASP A 601 -16.42 -7.44 15.86
C ASP A 601 -17.53 -7.36 16.92
N LEU A 602 -18.17 -6.20 16.99
CA LEU A 602 -19.24 -5.91 17.95
C LEU A 602 -20.63 -6.00 17.30
N ASN A 603 -20.76 -6.71 16.17
CA ASN A 603 -22.06 -7.00 15.59
C ASN A 603 -22.78 -8.04 16.46
N LEU A 604 -23.50 -7.58 17.48
CA LEU A 604 -24.26 -8.42 18.41
C LEU A 604 -25.53 -8.98 17.76
N GLY A 605 -25.40 -9.76 16.68
CA GLY A 605 -26.47 -10.39 15.92
C GLY A 605 -26.72 -9.71 14.56
N ARG A 606 -26.63 -10.48 13.47
CA ARG A 606 -26.89 -10.03 12.08
C ARG A 606 -28.40 -9.86 11.77
N GLY A 607 -29.19 -9.32 12.69
CA GLY A 607 -30.64 -9.11 12.52
C GLY A 607 -31.09 -7.69 12.87
N GLU A 608 -32.29 -7.29 12.42
CA GLU A 608 -32.91 -5.98 12.66
C GLU A 608 -33.08 -5.60 14.14
N ASP A 609 -32.90 -6.57 15.06
CA ASP A 609 -33.07 -6.43 16.52
C ASP A 609 -31.75 -6.40 17.32
N GLY A 610 -30.58 -6.45 16.67
CA GLY A 610 -29.28 -6.50 17.35
C GLY A 610 -28.90 -5.16 18.00
N THR A 611 -28.74 -5.12 19.33
CA THR A 611 -28.23 -3.93 20.03
C THR A 611 -26.77 -3.70 19.61
N PRO A 612 -26.40 -2.54 19.06
CA PRO A 612 -25.03 -2.28 18.63
C PRO A 612 -24.05 -2.28 19.82
N GLY A 613 -22.78 -2.55 19.56
CA GLY A 613 -21.71 -2.36 20.53
C GLY A 613 -21.58 -0.88 20.90
N LEU A 614 -21.09 -0.60 22.11
CA LEU A 614 -20.86 0.75 22.61
C LEU A 614 -19.63 1.39 21.95
N ALA A 615 -18.45 0.76 22.08
CA ALA A 615 -17.19 1.33 21.61
C ALA A 615 -16.20 0.26 21.12
N GLY A 616 -15.50 0.51 20.00
CA GLY A 616 -14.44 -0.36 19.52
C GLY A 616 -13.18 -0.29 20.38
N ILE A 617 -12.51 0.86 20.35
CA ILE A 617 -11.35 1.16 21.17
C ILE A 617 -11.60 2.49 21.89
N LEU A 618 -11.55 2.47 23.22
CA LEU A 618 -11.85 3.61 24.07
C LEU A 618 -10.64 3.94 24.95
N ILE A 619 -10.06 5.13 24.76
CA ILE A 619 -8.93 5.64 25.54
C ILE A 619 -9.40 6.82 26.39
N GLN A 620 -9.53 6.58 27.70
CA GLN A 620 -9.97 7.56 28.67
C GLN A 620 -8.94 7.76 29.78
N ARG A 621 -8.87 9.01 30.27
CA ARG A 621 -8.06 9.46 31.41
C ARG A 621 -6.60 9.00 31.32
N SER A 622 -6.08 8.92 30.09
CA SER A 622 -4.66 8.66 29.83
C SER A 622 -4.00 9.94 29.36
N ALA A 623 -2.85 10.26 29.96
CA ALA A 623 -2.06 11.45 29.63
C ALA A 623 -0.86 11.13 28.71
N PHE A 624 -0.90 9.99 28.03
CA PHE A 624 0.20 9.50 27.22
C PHE A 624 -0.28 9.11 25.83
N ALA A 625 0.59 9.34 24.84
CA ALA A 625 0.35 8.96 23.45
C ALA A 625 0.02 7.47 23.32
N CYS A 626 -0.95 7.16 22.45
CA CYS A 626 -1.26 5.81 22.04
C CYS A 626 -0.99 5.60 20.54
N ARG A 627 -0.72 4.36 20.16
CA ARG A 627 -0.58 3.93 18.77
C ARG A 627 -1.69 2.93 18.46
N ILE A 628 -2.61 3.31 17.59
CA ILE A 628 -3.78 2.53 17.18
C ILE A 628 -3.70 2.35 15.66
N THR A 629 -3.16 1.21 15.21
CA THR A 629 -2.84 1.00 13.79
C THR A 629 -3.42 -0.28 13.22
N ARG A 630 -3.90 -0.24 11.97
CA ARG A 630 -4.33 -1.44 11.22
C ARG A 630 -5.42 -2.28 11.90
N ASN A 631 -6.25 -1.69 12.75
CA ASN A 631 -7.36 -2.39 13.40
C ASN A 631 -8.60 -2.40 12.50
N LEU A 632 -9.37 -3.50 12.57
CA LEU A 632 -10.72 -3.60 12.05
C LEU A 632 -11.71 -3.46 13.21
N VAL A 633 -12.58 -2.45 13.17
CA VAL A 633 -13.63 -2.22 14.15
C VAL A 633 -14.98 -2.26 13.44
N GLU A 634 -15.85 -3.19 13.81
CA GLU A 634 -17.18 -3.35 13.22
C GLU A 634 -18.27 -3.31 14.29
N GLY A 635 -19.40 -2.68 13.98
CA GLY A 635 -20.62 -2.78 14.80
C GLY A 635 -20.65 -1.92 16.06
N ALA A 636 -19.70 -1.00 16.23
CA ALA A 636 -19.60 -0.10 17.39
C ALA A 636 -20.29 1.26 17.15
N LEU A 637 -21.07 1.76 18.12
CA LEU A 637 -21.64 3.12 18.10
C LEU A 637 -20.55 4.20 18.12
N LEU A 638 -19.43 3.94 18.80
CA LEU A 638 -18.21 4.73 18.77
C LEU A 638 -17.08 3.86 18.23
N GLY A 639 -16.40 4.27 17.16
CA GLY A 639 -15.34 3.43 16.59
C GLY A 639 -14.07 3.43 17.44
N ILE A 640 -13.19 4.40 17.21
CA ILE A 640 -11.94 4.61 17.96
C ILE A 640 -12.03 5.97 18.66
N VAL A 641 -11.84 5.99 19.97
CA VAL A 641 -12.05 7.19 20.80
C VAL A 641 -10.81 7.47 21.63
N VAL A 642 -10.21 8.63 21.40
CA VAL A 642 -9.16 9.23 22.24
C VAL A 642 -9.76 10.50 22.87
N ASN A 643 -10.56 10.29 23.90
CA ASN A 643 -11.37 11.32 24.55
C ASN A 643 -11.85 10.81 25.91
N ASP A 644 -11.67 11.62 26.97
CA ASP A 644 -12.03 11.26 28.35
C ASP A 644 -13.55 11.21 28.57
N ASP A 645 -14.32 12.06 27.88
CA ASP A 645 -15.79 12.06 27.92
C ASP A 645 -16.37 12.31 26.51
N PRO A 646 -16.59 11.23 25.71
CA PRO A 646 -17.08 11.37 24.35
C PRO A 646 -18.50 11.93 24.23
N TYR A 647 -19.26 12.03 25.34
CA TYR A 647 -20.66 12.46 25.35
C TYR A 647 -20.89 13.86 25.94
N LYS A 648 -19.96 14.40 26.75
CA LYS A 648 -20.08 15.74 27.36
C LYS A 648 -18.97 16.69 26.94
N LEU A 649 -17.82 16.61 27.61
CA LEU A 649 -16.69 17.52 27.43
C LEU A 649 -15.58 16.79 26.69
N ALA A 650 -15.39 17.14 25.43
CA ALA A 650 -14.29 16.60 24.65
C ALA A 650 -12.95 17.13 25.21
N GLY A 651 -12.13 16.24 25.74
CA GLY A 651 -10.80 16.55 26.25
C GLY A 651 -9.99 15.28 26.43
N SER A 652 -8.72 15.32 26.08
CA SER A 652 -7.77 14.26 26.36
C SER A 652 -6.38 14.84 26.51
N ARG A 653 -5.54 14.19 27.31
CA ARG A 653 -4.10 14.51 27.44
C ARG A 653 -3.22 13.50 26.71
N ALA A 654 -3.80 12.62 25.91
CA ALA A 654 -3.07 11.64 25.11
C ALA A 654 -2.46 12.28 23.85
N ASP A 655 -1.75 13.39 24.02
CA ASP A 655 -1.19 14.16 22.92
C ASP A 655 -0.21 13.32 22.10
N GLN A 656 -0.03 13.66 20.82
CA GLN A 656 0.85 12.94 19.89
C GLN A 656 0.42 11.49 19.62
N SER A 657 -0.86 11.16 19.86
CA SER A 657 -1.40 9.85 19.50
C SER A 657 -1.44 9.63 17.98
N ILE A 658 -1.24 8.38 17.58
CA ILE A 658 -1.16 7.94 16.19
C ILE A 658 -2.33 6.98 15.93
N ILE A 659 -3.24 7.39 15.06
CA ILE A 659 -4.42 6.61 14.66
C ILE A 659 -4.34 6.43 13.13
N THR A 660 -3.75 5.34 12.66
CA THR A 660 -3.52 5.16 11.22
C THR A 660 -3.95 3.81 10.65
N ASP A 661 -4.38 3.84 9.39
CA ASP A 661 -4.65 2.64 8.59
C ASP A 661 -5.73 1.72 9.20
N ASN A 662 -6.63 2.26 10.03
CA ASN A 662 -7.73 1.50 10.62
C ASN A 662 -8.93 1.44 9.66
N LEU A 663 -9.68 0.34 9.72
CA LEU A 663 -10.98 0.19 9.05
C LEU A 663 -12.07 0.19 10.12
N VAL A 664 -12.97 1.18 10.05
CA VAL A 664 -14.09 1.33 10.98
C VAL A 664 -15.40 1.23 10.22
N GLU A 665 -16.18 0.20 10.51
CA GLU A 665 -17.52 -0.02 9.96
C GLU A 665 -18.58 0.21 11.05
N MET A 666 -19.25 1.36 10.98
CA MET A 666 -20.29 1.72 11.93
C MET A 666 -21.55 0.86 11.69
N PRO A 667 -22.30 0.51 12.76
CA PRO A 667 -23.48 -0.34 12.64
C PRO A 667 -24.61 0.34 11.87
N LEU A 668 -25.45 -0.48 11.24
CA LEU A 668 -26.74 -0.01 10.75
C LEU A 668 -27.71 0.10 11.95
N LEU A 669 -28.22 1.29 12.20
CA LEU A 669 -29.16 1.54 13.30
C LEU A 669 -30.59 1.42 12.81
N ALA A 670 -31.46 0.85 13.65
CA ALA A 670 -32.91 0.80 13.39
C ALA A 670 -33.50 2.21 13.30
N ASP A 671 -34.57 2.37 12.51
CA ASP A 671 -35.24 3.66 12.31
C ASP A 671 -35.82 4.26 13.60
N SER A 672 -36.08 3.43 14.62
CA SER A 672 -36.54 3.85 15.94
C SER A 672 -35.43 4.45 16.83
N PHE A 673 -34.16 4.28 16.46
CA PHE A 673 -33.03 4.80 17.22
C PHE A 673 -32.98 6.33 17.16
N SER A 674 -32.81 6.97 18.30
CA SER A 674 -32.70 8.42 18.40
C SER A 674 -31.67 8.81 19.45
N THR A 675 -30.81 9.76 19.09
CA THR A 675 -29.83 10.36 20.00
C THR A 675 -29.58 11.81 19.60
N THR A 676 -29.20 12.63 20.57
CA THR A 676 -28.69 13.99 20.33
C THR A 676 -27.16 14.02 20.27
N ALA A 677 -26.49 12.93 20.66
CA ALA A 677 -25.04 12.83 20.64
C ALA A 677 -24.54 12.52 19.23
N VAL A 678 -23.42 13.16 18.85
CA VAL A 678 -22.67 12.79 17.65
C VAL A 678 -21.95 11.47 17.92
N LEU A 679 -22.07 10.52 16.98
CA LEU A 679 -21.46 9.21 17.06
C LEU A 679 -20.27 9.11 16.08
N PRO A 680 -19.05 9.46 16.51
CA PRO A 680 -17.87 9.44 15.64
C PRO A 680 -17.33 8.02 15.38
N GLY A 681 -16.91 7.77 14.14
CA GLY A 681 -16.08 6.62 13.81
C GLY A 681 -14.67 6.75 14.38
N ILE A 682 -14.09 7.95 14.34
CA ILE A 682 -12.87 8.29 15.09
C ILE A 682 -13.09 9.60 15.83
N ASP A 683 -12.86 9.60 17.13
CA ASP A 683 -12.89 10.80 17.99
C ASP A 683 -11.51 11.07 18.56
N CYS A 684 -10.98 12.28 18.36
CA CYS A 684 -9.68 12.67 18.86
C CYS A 684 -9.76 14.05 19.53
N ALA A 685 -9.65 14.05 20.85
CA ALA A 685 -9.67 15.25 21.68
C ALA A 685 -8.29 15.65 22.22
N ALA A 686 -7.24 14.93 21.83
CA ALA A 686 -5.85 15.19 22.21
C ALA A 686 -5.14 16.03 21.14
N ASP A 687 -4.13 16.81 21.55
CA ASP A 687 -3.38 17.69 20.66
C ASP A 687 -2.30 16.91 19.89
N LEU A 688 -1.79 17.52 18.80
CA LEU A 688 -0.63 17.02 18.04
C LEU A 688 -0.80 15.59 17.48
N CYS A 689 -2.03 15.12 17.31
CA CYS A 689 -2.32 13.74 16.90
C CYS A 689 -2.24 13.57 15.37
N THR A 690 -1.87 12.37 14.93
CA THR A 690 -1.88 11.97 13.52
C THR A 690 -3.02 11.01 13.25
N ILE A 691 -3.98 11.42 12.43
CA ILE A 691 -5.12 10.61 11.97
C ILE A 691 -4.98 10.42 10.46
N ALA A 692 -4.43 9.29 10.02
CA ALA A 692 -4.07 9.11 8.61
C ALA A 692 -4.40 7.74 8.01
N GLY A 693 -4.78 7.71 6.73
CA GLY A 693 -5.01 6.46 5.98
C GLY A 693 -6.21 5.63 6.47
N ASN A 694 -7.03 6.14 7.39
CA ASN A 694 -8.17 5.40 7.93
C ASN A 694 -9.33 5.35 6.92
N LYS A 695 -10.10 4.26 6.97
CA LYS A 695 -11.30 4.07 6.16
C LYS A 695 -12.49 3.91 7.09
N ILE A 696 -13.49 4.79 6.95
CA ILE A 696 -14.67 4.79 7.81
C ILE A 696 -15.92 4.70 6.93
N ARG A 697 -16.81 3.75 7.25
CA ARG A 697 -18.12 3.62 6.60
C ARG A 697 -19.25 3.71 7.63
N TYR A 698 -20.30 4.44 7.29
CA TYR A 698 -21.47 4.63 8.17
C TYR A 698 -22.76 4.79 7.37
N ARG A 699 -23.88 4.45 8.03
CA ARG A 699 -25.24 4.49 7.46
C ARG A 699 -26.26 4.91 8.51
N ASN A 700 -26.30 6.20 8.83
CA ASN A 700 -27.39 6.88 9.55
C ASN A 700 -27.08 8.40 9.62
N ARG A 701 -28.01 9.23 10.11
CA ARG A 701 -27.80 10.68 10.31
C ARG A 701 -26.96 11.03 11.53
N PHE A 702 -26.95 10.20 12.58
CA PHE A 702 -26.27 10.50 13.84
C PHE A 702 -24.74 10.33 13.79
N PHE A 703 -24.24 9.67 12.74
CA PHE A 703 -22.83 9.34 12.63
C PHE A 703 -21.99 10.51 12.14
N SER A 704 -20.73 10.54 12.58
CA SER A 704 -19.69 11.37 11.98
C SER A 704 -18.49 10.50 11.64
N GLY A 705 -17.76 10.85 10.59
CA GLY A 705 -16.54 10.13 10.24
C GLY A 705 -15.45 10.35 11.29
N ILE A 706 -14.83 11.52 11.27
CA ILE A 706 -13.78 11.92 12.20
C ILE A 706 -14.21 13.19 12.94
N ARG A 707 -14.15 13.17 14.28
CA ARG A 707 -14.33 14.34 15.14
C ARG A 707 -12.99 14.72 15.77
N ILE A 708 -12.57 15.97 15.60
CA ILE A 708 -11.35 16.54 16.16
C ILE A 708 -11.71 17.71 17.08
N THR A 709 -11.22 17.65 18.32
CA THR A 709 -11.33 18.75 19.28
C THR A 709 -9.98 19.15 19.90
N GLY A 710 -8.92 18.39 19.63
CA GLY A 710 -7.54 18.79 19.90
C GLY A 710 -6.94 19.67 18.79
N SER A 711 -5.94 20.47 19.15
CA SER A 711 -5.19 21.38 18.28
C SER A 711 -3.99 20.70 17.63
N LEU A 712 -3.48 21.29 16.54
CA LEU A 712 -2.28 20.87 15.83
C LEU A 712 -2.34 19.42 15.30
N CYS A 713 -3.54 18.89 15.08
CA CYS A 713 -3.75 17.54 14.58
C CYS A 713 -3.64 17.49 13.05
N GLY A 714 -3.04 16.42 12.53
CA GLY A 714 -2.98 16.11 11.11
C GLY A 714 -4.03 15.06 10.73
N VAL A 715 -4.97 15.42 9.86
CA VAL A 715 -6.00 14.53 9.31
C VAL A 715 -5.73 14.32 7.82
N THR A 716 -5.02 13.24 7.48
CA THR A 716 -4.40 13.07 6.15
C THR A 716 -4.79 11.77 5.44
N GLY A 717 -5.26 11.85 4.20
CA GLY A 717 -5.44 10.65 3.36
C GLY A 717 -6.52 9.68 3.84
N ASN A 718 -7.48 10.12 4.64
CA ASN A 718 -8.57 9.26 5.12
C ASN A 718 -9.69 9.14 4.08
N THR A 719 -10.41 8.02 4.09
CA THR A 719 -11.58 7.77 3.23
C THR A 719 -12.84 7.62 4.06
N LEU A 720 -13.84 8.47 3.80
CA LEU A 720 -15.04 8.63 4.62
C LEU A 720 -16.29 8.45 3.76
N ILE A 721 -16.96 7.31 3.90
CA ILE A 721 -18.05 6.88 3.01
C ILE A 721 -19.38 6.81 3.77
N SER A 722 -20.29 7.69 3.41
CA SER A 722 -21.69 7.61 3.83
C SER A 722 -22.46 6.70 2.87
N GLY A 723 -23.16 5.71 3.41
CA GLY A 723 -24.12 4.89 2.65
C GLY A 723 -25.57 5.38 2.77
N ASN A 724 -25.82 6.59 3.29
CA ASN A 724 -27.15 7.17 3.32
C ASN A 724 -27.65 7.41 1.89
N LYS A 725 -28.96 7.21 1.68
CA LYS A 725 -29.63 7.44 0.40
C LYS A 725 -30.25 8.83 0.32
N ASP A 726 -30.79 9.31 1.44
CA ASP A 726 -31.50 10.57 1.54
C ASP A 726 -30.69 11.61 2.31
N PHE A 727 -30.83 12.87 1.91
CA PHE A 727 -30.19 13.99 2.57
C PHE A 727 -31.01 14.46 3.78
N ASP A 728 -30.34 14.66 4.91
CA ASP A 728 -30.86 15.29 6.12
C ASP A 728 -29.94 16.47 6.44
N ALA A 729 -30.50 17.66 6.74
CA ALA A 729 -29.72 18.84 7.12
C ALA A 729 -29.01 18.67 8.48
N SER A 730 -29.50 17.74 9.30
CA SER A 730 -28.84 17.23 10.51
C SER A 730 -28.07 15.93 10.26
N GLY A 731 -27.83 15.61 8.98
CA GLY A 731 -27.21 14.39 8.50
C GLY A 731 -25.74 14.26 8.89
N PRO A 732 -25.12 13.14 8.47
CA PRO A 732 -23.78 12.81 8.94
C PRO A 732 -22.75 13.80 8.40
N VAL A 733 -21.69 14.02 9.17
CA VAL A 733 -20.57 14.90 8.80
C VAL A 733 -19.30 14.07 8.70
N ALA A 734 -18.63 14.14 7.55
CA ALA A 734 -17.41 13.37 7.32
C ALA A 734 -16.28 13.78 8.27
N ILE A 735 -15.99 15.08 8.38
CA ILE A 735 -15.00 15.62 9.33
C ILE A 735 -15.62 16.77 10.12
N ARG A 736 -15.55 16.68 11.45
CA ARG A 736 -15.98 17.73 12.38
C ARG A 736 -14.79 18.25 13.17
N ILE A 737 -14.60 19.57 13.19
CA ILE A 737 -13.52 20.25 13.92
C ILE A 737 -14.12 21.26 14.89
N GLY A 738 -13.69 21.17 16.15
CA GLY A 738 -14.15 22.04 17.21
C GLY A 738 -15.52 21.64 17.75
N THR A 739 -15.87 22.23 18.89
CA THR A 739 -17.13 22.02 19.58
C THR A 739 -17.46 23.24 20.44
N THR A 740 -18.70 23.30 20.94
CA THR A 740 -19.17 24.33 21.86
C THR A 740 -19.58 23.70 23.19
N VAL A 741 -19.23 24.35 24.30
CA VAL A 741 -19.67 23.99 25.66
C VAL A 741 -20.22 25.23 26.32
N ASP A 742 -21.45 25.14 26.85
CA ASP A 742 -22.18 26.28 27.45
C ASP A 742 -22.18 27.54 26.55
N ASP A 743 -22.46 27.34 25.25
CA ASP A 743 -22.43 28.35 24.19
C ASP A 743 -21.08 29.05 23.97
N LYS A 744 -19.98 28.48 24.49
CA LYS A 744 -18.60 28.95 24.26
C LYS A 744 -17.82 27.95 23.41
N ASP A 745 -17.01 28.47 22.50
CA ASP A 745 -16.12 27.62 21.72
C ASP A 745 -15.01 27.04 22.58
N ILE A 746 -14.70 25.77 22.33
CA ILE A 746 -13.39 25.23 22.67
C ILE A 746 -12.48 25.55 21.47
N PRO A 747 -11.48 26.44 21.62
CA PRO A 747 -10.65 26.84 20.50
C PRO A 747 -9.79 25.68 19.99
N VAL A 748 -9.84 25.45 18.68
CA VAL A 748 -8.98 24.47 17.98
C VAL A 748 -8.06 25.22 17.03
N LEU A 749 -6.75 25.02 17.15
CA LEU A 749 -5.75 25.78 16.40
C LEU A 749 -4.86 24.89 15.54
N GLY A 750 -4.56 25.34 14.33
CA GLY A 750 -3.45 24.81 13.51
C GLY A 750 -3.62 23.37 13.01
N CYS A 751 -4.85 22.85 12.93
CA CYS A 751 -5.09 21.53 12.38
C CYS A 751 -4.97 21.53 10.84
N VAL A 752 -4.39 20.46 10.30
CA VAL A 752 -4.17 20.26 8.87
C VAL A 752 -5.05 19.12 8.38
N VAL A 753 -5.96 19.40 7.44
CA VAL A 753 -6.86 18.43 6.81
C VAL A 753 -6.50 18.32 5.34
N THR A 754 -5.85 17.22 4.94
CA THR A 754 -5.33 17.11 3.56
C THR A 754 -5.48 15.76 2.90
N GLY A 755 -5.76 15.76 1.59
CA GLY A 755 -5.82 14.54 0.79
C GLY A 755 -6.93 13.55 1.18
N ASN A 756 -7.94 13.99 1.95
CA ASN A 756 -9.03 13.12 2.36
C ASN A 756 -10.08 12.98 1.25
N ILE A 757 -10.72 11.80 1.18
CA ILE A 757 -11.80 11.48 0.26
C ILE A 757 -13.10 11.34 1.04
N MET A 758 -14.09 12.15 0.70
CA MET A 758 -15.41 12.16 1.32
C MET A 758 -16.45 11.90 0.25
N SER A 759 -17.27 10.85 0.43
CA SER A 759 -18.24 10.44 -0.59
C SER A 759 -19.57 9.92 -0.04
N GLY A 760 -20.63 10.03 -0.83
CA GLY A 760 -22.00 9.62 -0.47
C GLY A 760 -22.81 10.77 0.15
N VAL A 761 -24.07 10.52 0.51
CA VAL A 761 -24.96 11.59 1.01
C VAL A 761 -24.60 11.97 2.45
N GLN A 762 -23.95 13.12 2.62
CA GLN A 762 -23.46 13.65 3.90
C GLN A 762 -22.99 15.12 3.76
N HIS A 763 -22.58 15.74 4.86
CA HIS A 763 -21.74 16.95 4.84
C HIS A 763 -20.26 16.57 4.77
N GLY A 764 -19.44 17.38 4.10
CA GLY A 764 -18.00 17.18 4.02
C GLY A 764 -17.29 17.54 5.32
N LEU A 765 -16.94 18.82 5.47
CA LEU A 765 -16.24 19.35 6.63
C LEU A 765 -17.11 20.39 7.35
N PHE A 766 -17.27 20.21 8.67
CA PHE A 766 -17.85 21.20 9.56
C PHE A 766 -16.80 21.69 10.56
N ALA A 767 -16.58 23.00 10.65
CA ALA A 767 -15.66 23.59 11.61
C ALA A 767 -16.30 24.76 12.37
N ILE A 768 -16.07 24.80 13.69
CA ILE A 768 -16.58 25.85 14.59
C ILE A 768 -15.47 26.32 15.54
N GLY A 769 -15.33 27.64 15.69
CA GLY A 769 -14.44 28.21 16.70
C GLY A 769 -12.96 27.88 16.53
N ALA A 770 -12.50 27.70 15.28
CA ALA A 770 -11.15 27.24 14.97
C ALA A 770 -10.29 28.32 14.28
N GLY A 771 -8.97 28.24 14.47
CA GLY A 771 -7.99 29.16 13.91
C GLY A 771 -6.85 28.45 13.19
N ASP A 772 -6.23 29.12 12.22
CA ASP A 772 -5.05 28.63 11.49
C ASP A 772 -5.27 27.25 10.85
N LEU A 773 -6.51 26.93 10.47
CA LEU A 773 -6.83 25.65 9.83
C LEU A 773 -6.29 25.63 8.41
N VAL A 774 -5.69 24.50 8.01
CA VAL A 774 -5.27 24.26 6.62
C VAL A 774 -6.06 23.10 6.06
N VAL A 775 -7.06 23.40 5.24
CA VAL A 775 -7.89 22.41 4.53
C VAL A 775 -7.49 22.39 3.06
N LYS A 776 -6.68 21.39 2.66
CA LYS A 776 -6.11 21.37 1.31
C LYS A 776 -6.20 20.04 0.57
N ASP A 777 -6.36 20.10 -0.75
CA ASP A 777 -6.28 18.93 -1.63
C ASP A 777 -7.27 17.80 -1.26
N ASN A 778 -8.40 18.13 -0.63
CA ASN A 778 -9.44 17.15 -0.30
C ASN A 778 -10.40 16.95 -1.48
N VAL A 779 -10.95 15.75 -1.60
CA VAL A 779 -11.97 15.41 -2.60
C VAL A 779 -13.31 15.22 -1.91
N LEU A 780 -14.26 16.07 -2.30
CA LEU A 780 -15.62 16.10 -1.82
C LEU A 780 -16.52 15.79 -3.03
N ALA A 781 -17.03 14.55 -3.14
CA ALA A 781 -17.88 14.14 -4.26
C ALA A 781 -19.17 13.40 -3.86
N GLY A 782 -20.27 13.68 -4.56
CA GLY A 782 -21.49 12.86 -4.53
C GLY A 782 -22.47 13.16 -3.40
N PHE A 783 -22.57 14.43 -2.96
CA PHE A 783 -23.40 14.81 -1.82
C PHE A 783 -24.82 15.30 -2.17
N GLY A 784 -25.08 15.66 -3.43
CA GLY A 784 -26.37 16.22 -3.87
C GLY A 784 -26.71 17.55 -3.21
N LEU A 785 -27.18 17.49 -1.95
CA LEU A 785 -27.66 18.60 -1.13
C LEU A 785 -26.77 18.90 0.11
N GLY A 786 -25.66 18.18 0.32
CA GLY A 786 -24.74 18.43 1.43
C GLY A 786 -23.79 19.61 1.23
N TYR A 787 -23.43 20.30 2.32
CA TYR A 787 -22.34 21.29 2.35
C TYR A 787 -20.98 20.61 2.13
N GLY A 788 -20.15 21.18 1.26
CA GLY A 788 -18.75 20.78 1.10
C GLY A 788 -17.94 21.17 2.34
N ILE A 789 -17.75 22.47 2.55
CA ILE A 789 -17.13 23.03 3.75
C ILE A 789 -18.10 24.04 4.37
N LEU A 790 -18.47 23.81 5.63
CA LEU A 790 -19.24 24.73 6.45
C LEU A 790 -18.39 25.17 7.66
N GLY A 791 -18.08 26.46 7.72
CA GLY A 791 -17.25 27.05 8.76
C GLY A 791 -17.96 28.17 9.49
N THR A 792 -17.83 28.23 10.82
CA THR A 792 -18.29 29.39 11.61
C THR A 792 -17.25 29.84 12.62
N ARG A 793 -17.07 31.16 12.74
CA ARG A 793 -16.09 31.81 13.63
C ARG A 793 -14.66 31.32 13.39
N LEU A 794 -14.32 31.12 12.11
CA LEU A 794 -13.00 30.68 11.69
C LEU A 794 -12.03 31.85 11.51
N ARG A 795 -10.78 31.67 11.90
CA ARG A 795 -9.75 32.73 11.83
C ARG A 795 -8.53 32.27 11.06
N SER A 796 -7.99 33.15 10.21
CA SER A 796 -6.71 32.97 9.51
C SER A 796 -6.57 31.61 8.81
N SER A 797 -7.69 31.04 8.35
CA SER A 797 -7.74 29.67 7.83
C SER A 797 -7.61 29.64 6.30
N LEU A 798 -6.96 28.60 5.79
CA LEU A 798 -6.69 28.37 4.37
C LEU A 798 -7.49 27.17 3.86
N PHE A 799 -8.29 27.41 2.82
CA PHE A 799 -9.05 26.40 2.07
C PHE A 799 -8.51 26.34 0.64
N ALA A 800 -7.62 25.39 0.33
CA ALA A 800 -6.86 25.42 -0.92
C ALA A 800 -6.82 24.11 -1.72
N GLY A 801 -6.95 24.18 -3.05
CA GLY A 801 -6.79 23.00 -3.92
C GLY A 801 -7.84 21.89 -3.73
N ASN A 802 -8.94 22.16 -3.01
CA ASN A 802 -9.98 21.16 -2.79
C ASN A 802 -10.86 21.01 -4.04
N ARG A 803 -11.35 19.79 -4.28
CA ARG A 803 -12.25 19.47 -5.37
C ARG A 803 -13.65 19.19 -4.84
N PHE A 804 -14.63 19.90 -5.37
CA PHE A 804 -16.04 19.77 -5.04
C PHE A 804 -16.83 19.32 -6.27
N ASP A 805 -17.62 18.27 -6.12
CA ASP A 805 -18.50 17.76 -7.17
C ASP A 805 -19.93 17.59 -6.63
N SER A 806 -20.85 18.37 -7.18
CA SER A 806 -22.29 18.26 -6.94
C SER A 806 -22.68 18.40 -5.46
N VAL A 807 -22.28 19.53 -4.85
CA VAL A 807 -22.54 19.93 -3.46
C VAL A 807 -23.59 21.05 -3.38
N ALA A 808 -24.29 21.20 -2.25
CA ALA A 808 -25.20 22.34 -2.05
C ALA A 808 -24.46 23.68 -1.96
N ALA A 809 -23.43 23.76 -1.12
CA ALA A 809 -22.50 24.88 -1.16
C ALA A 809 -21.08 24.35 -0.97
N ALA A 810 -20.17 24.71 -1.88
CA ALA A 810 -18.81 24.24 -1.83
C ALA A 810 -18.07 24.78 -0.60
N VAL A 811 -18.13 26.10 -0.38
CA VAL A 811 -17.56 26.74 0.81
C VAL A 811 -18.55 27.74 1.35
N PHE A 812 -18.97 27.54 2.61
CA PHE A 812 -19.87 28.44 3.33
C PHE A 812 -19.23 28.86 4.65
N LEU A 813 -18.79 30.12 4.76
CA LEU A 813 -18.16 30.65 5.96
C LEU A 813 -19.00 31.75 6.60
N ILE A 814 -19.05 31.75 7.93
CA ILE A 814 -19.84 32.68 8.74
C ILE A 814 -19.02 33.23 9.90
N ASP A 815 -19.09 34.54 10.16
CA ASP A 815 -18.52 35.19 11.36
C ASP A 815 -17.00 35.01 11.52
N GLY A 816 -16.29 34.82 10.40
CA GLY A 816 -14.85 34.58 10.37
C GLY A 816 -13.98 35.82 10.14
N ASN A 817 -12.68 35.62 10.17
CA ASN A 817 -11.67 36.67 10.06
C ASN A 817 -10.46 36.19 9.25
N GLN A 818 -10.09 36.93 8.21
CA GLN A 818 -8.89 36.70 7.39
C GLN A 818 -8.79 35.30 6.79
N ASN A 819 -9.94 34.72 6.40
CA ASN A 819 -9.98 33.42 5.75
C ASN A 819 -9.64 33.52 4.26
N ARG A 820 -8.88 32.55 3.76
CA ARG A 820 -8.42 32.48 2.37
C ARG A 820 -8.93 31.23 1.67
N ILE A 821 -9.61 31.40 0.55
CA ILE A 821 -10.17 30.34 -0.30
C ILE A 821 -9.44 30.39 -1.64
N ALA A 822 -8.54 29.44 -1.90
CA ALA A 822 -7.59 29.56 -3.02
C ALA A 822 -7.45 28.31 -3.90
N GLY A 823 -7.53 28.46 -5.22
CA GLY A 823 -7.19 27.37 -6.15
C GLY A 823 -8.11 26.13 -6.08
N ASN A 824 -9.33 26.27 -5.58
CA ASN A 824 -10.29 25.16 -5.50
C ASN A 824 -10.96 24.91 -6.87
N ASP A 825 -11.37 23.66 -7.11
CA ASP A 825 -12.11 23.24 -8.30
C ASP A 825 -13.54 22.84 -7.90
N ILE A 826 -14.51 23.70 -8.24
CA ILE A 826 -15.92 23.58 -7.88
C ILE A 826 -16.72 23.32 -9.15
N ARG A 827 -17.44 22.18 -9.19
CA ARG A 827 -18.22 21.75 -10.34
C ARG A 827 -19.58 21.22 -9.92
N GLY A 828 -20.64 21.67 -10.59
CA GLY A 828 -21.99 21.17 -10.32
C GLY A 828 -22.53 21.56 -8.94
N GLY A 829 -23.81 21.31 -8.72
CA GLY A 829 -24.48 21.59 -7.45
C GLY A 829 -25.10 22.99 -7.37
N GLN A 830 -25.41 23.45 -6.15
CA GLN A 830 -26.27 24.63 -5.99
C GLN A 830 -25.49 25.95 -5.95
N SER A 831 -24.55 26.09 -5.01
CA SER A 831 -23.82 27.34 -4.74
C SER A 831 -22.31 27.11 -4.67
N GLY A 832 -21.53 28.11 -5.07
CA GLY A 832 -20.07 28.05 -5.02
C GLY A 832 -19.52 28.47 -3.66
N ILE A 833 -18.94 29.66 -3.61
CA ILE A 833 -18.36 30.25 -2.40
C ILE A 833 -19.33 31.28 -1.83
N SER A 834 -19.73 31.08 -0.57
CA SER A 834 -20.66 31.93 0.16
C SER A 834 -20.02 32.41 1.46
N LEU A 835 -19.88 33.72 1.62
CA LEU A 835 -19.28 34.34 2.81
C LEU A 835 -20.27 35.28 3.48
N LEU A 836 -20.46 35.11 4.79
CA LEU A 836 -21.39 35.91 5.58
C LEU A 836 -20.70 36.48 6.82
N ARG A 837 -20.70 37.80 7.00
CA ARG A 837 -20.10 38.45 8.17
C ARG A 837 -18.62 38.09 8.35
N GLU A 838 -17.85 38.10 7.26
CA GLU A 838 -16.41 37.88 7.30
C GLU A 838 -15.64 39.20 7.39
N TRP A 839 -14.51 39.19 8.09
CA TRP A 839 -13.54 40.28 8.09
C TRP A 839 -12.39 39.98 7.12
N GLY A 840 -12.19 40.81 6.10
CA GLY A 840 -11.04 40.74 5.21
C GLY A 840 -10.82 39.40 4.48
N PRO A 841 -11.82 38.77 3.86
CA PRO A 841 -11.65 37.48 3.19
C PRO A 841 -10.92 37.61 1.85
N ALA A 842 -10.25 36.53 1.43
CA ALA A 842 -9.60 36.45 0.12
C ALA A 842 -10.04 35.20 -0.67
N ILE A 843 -10.55 35.41 -1.89
CA ILE A 843 -11.01 34.39 -2.83
C ILE A 843 -10.12 34.46 -4.07
N VAL A 844 -9.20 33.52 -4.25
CA VAL A 844 -8.09 33.64 -5.21
C VAL A 844 -7.93 32.42 -6.11
N GLY A 845 -7.94 32.59 -7.44
CA GLY A 845 -7.52 31.53 -8.37
C GLY A 845 -8.45 30.30 -8.44
N ASN A 846 -9.71 30.41 -8.01
CA ASN A 846 -10.63 29.26 -8.00
C ASN A 846 -11.25 29.02 -9.38
N ARG A 847 -11.57 27.77 -9.70
CA ARG A 847 -12.36 27.37 -10.87
C ARG A 847 -13.75 26.97 -10.42
N ILE A 848 -14.77 27.71 -10.86
CA ILE A 848 -16.15 27.57 -10.40
C ILE A 848 -17.04 27.42 -11.62
N ASN A 849 -17.67 26.25 -11.78
CA ASN A 849 -18.39 25.92 -13.01
C ASN A 849 -19.74 25.25 -12.74
N ASP A 850 -20.73 25.57 -13.58
CA ASP A 850 -22.01 24.88 -13.68
C ASP A 850 -22.80 24.81 -12.36
N LEU A 851 -23.18 25.98 -11.83
CA LEU A 851 -23.89 26.09 -10.56
C LEU A 851 -25.32 26.62 -10.75
N GLU A 852 -26.26 26.07 -9.99
CA GLU A 852 -27.68 26.45 -10.06
C GLU A 852 -27.91 27.91 -9.62
N THR A 853 -27.18 28.36 -8.60
CA THR A 853 -27.24 29.73 -8.05
C THR A 853 -25.93 30.48 -8.32
N TRP A 854 -25.36 31.25 -7.39
CA TRP A 854 -24.17 32.07 -7.66
C TRP A 854 -22.86 31.28 -7.63
N GLY A 855 -21.84 31.85 -8.30
CA GLY A 855 -20.46 31.38 -8.20
C GLY A 855 -19.79 31.86 -6.92
N VAL A 856 -19.86 33.17 -6.67
CA VAL A 856 -19.36 33.81 -5.45
C VAL A 856 -20.43 34.77 -4.92
N ALA A 857 -20.79 34.63 -3.64
CA ALA A 857 -21.60 35.61 -2.93
C ALA A 857 -20.96 35.99 -1.61
N THR A 858 -20.90 37.29 -1.35
CA THR A 858 -20.44 37.84 -0.09
C THR A 858 -21.50 38.77 0.49
N LEU A 859 -21.72 38.68 1.80
CA LEU A 859 -22.71 39.48 2.51
C LEU A 859 -22.12 39.97 3.84
N LEU A 860 -22.25 41.28 4.11
CA LEU A 860 -21.81 41.93 5.34
C LEU A 860 -20.30 41.79 5.60
N ILE A 861 -19.46 42.17 4.63
CA ILE A 861 -18.01 42.09 4.75
C ILE A 861 -17.44 43.35 5.39
N ILE A 862 -16.47 43.19 6.29
CA ILE A 862 -15.71 44.30 6.90
C ILE A 862 -14.27 44.25 6.40
N GLY A 863 -13.68 45.41 6.08
CA GLY A 863 -12.33 45.47 5.53
C GLY A 863 -12.26 45.08 4.05
N ARG A 864 -11.06 44.79 3.54
CA ARG A 864 -10.83 44.50 2.12
C ARG A 864 -11.33 43.10 1.74
N CYS A 865 -12.24 43.03 0.78
CA CYS A 865 -12.72 41.77 0.20
C CYS A 865 -11.96 41.51 -1.11
N GLU A 866 -11.10 40.49 -1.15
CA GLU A 866 -10.34 40.15 -2.35
C GLU A 866 -11.04 39.05 -3.17
N ILE A 867 -11.30 39.32 -4.45
CA ILE A 867 -11.79 38.34 -5.41
C ILE A 867 -10.89 38.44 -6.64
N ILE A 868 -9.87 37.59 -6.70
CA ILE A 868 -8.73 37.74 -7.61
C ILE A 868 -8.53 36.49 -8.48
N ASP A 869 -8.35 36.66 -9.78
CA ASP A 869 -7.98 35.60 -10.74
C ASP A 869 -8.87 34.36 -10.73
N ASN A 870 -10.15 34.49 -10.36
CA ASN A 870 -11.09 33.37 -10.37
C ASN A 870 -11.70 33.18 -11.76
N ARG A 871 -12.00 31.93 -12.12
CA ARG A 871 -12.74 31.57 -13.32
C ARG A 871 -14.12 31.07 -12.94
N VAL A 872 -15.15 31.86 -13.25
CA VAL A 872 -16.56 31.61 -12.91
C VAL A 872 -17.38 31.42 -14.19
N VAL A 873 -17.84 30.21 -14.46
CA VAL A 873 -18.48 29.86 -15.73
C VAL A 873 -19.82 29.17 -15.52
N ALA A 874 -20.86 29.62 -16.24
CA ALA A 874 -22.19 29.01 -16.25
C ALA A 874 -22.81 28.90 -14.84
N CYS A 875 -22.65 29.93 -14.01
CA CYS A 875 -23.29 30.02 -12.71
C CYS A 875 -24.60 30.81 -12.80
N GLY A 876 -25.62 30.38 -12.07
CA GLY A 876 -26.91 31.07 -11.90
C GLY A 876 -28.01 30.50 -12.77
N ARG A 877 -27.80 29.30 -13.32
CA ARG A 877 -28.67 28.72 -14.37
C ARG A 877 -30.08 28.34 -13.91
N ALA A 878 -30.31 28.20 -12.61
CA ALA A 878 -31.62 27.87 -12.03
C ALA A 878 -32.28 29.07 -11.33
N MET A 879 -31.66 30.24 -11.36
CA MET A 879 -32.27 31.46 -10.83
C MET A 879 -33.45 31.87 -11.73
N THR A 880 -34.54 32.38 -11.13
CA THR A 880 -35.78 32.70 -11.87
C THR A 880 -35.92 34.18 -12.22
N GLN A 881 -35.41 35.07 -11.36
CA GLN A 881 -35.51 36.53 -11.59
C GLN A 881 -34.17 37.13 -12.00
N THR A 882 -33.14 36.92 -11.19
CA THR A 882 -31.81 37.49 -11.44
C THR A 882 -30.71 36.48 -11.18
N ALA A 883 -29.77 36.33 -12.11
CA ALA A 883 -28.55 35.55 -11.89
C ALA A 883 -27.37 36.47 -11.57
N ARG A 884 -26.46 36.00 -10.72
CA ARG A 884 -25.23 36.72 -10.36
C ARG A 884 -24.07 35.74 -10.35
N ALA A 885 -23.03 36.00 -11.14
CA ALA A 885 -21.82 35.18 -11.09
C ALA A 885 -20.99 35.55 -9.85
N ILE A 886 -20.70 36.85 -9.69
CA ILE A 886 -20.07 37.42 -8.49
C ILE A 886 -21.01 38.46 -7.88
N ALA A 887 -21.40 38.26 -6.62
CA ALA A 887 -22.25 39.16 -5.87
C ALA A 887 -21.54 39.65 -4.59
N LEU A 888 -21.44 40.96 -4.45
CA LEU A 888 -20.97 41.62 -3.23
C LEU A 888 -22.10 42.46 -2.64
N MET A 889 -22.53 42.14 -1.42
CA MET A 889 -23.61 42.84 -0.75
C MET A 889 -23.09 43.36 0.58
N TYR A 890 -23.05 44.68 0.74
CA TYR A 890 -22.53 45.35 1.93
C TYR A 890 -21.05 45.03 2.20
N VAL A 891 -20.17 45.88 1.68
CA VAL A 891 -18.72 45.80 1.93
C VAL A 891 -18.28 47.10 2.61
N ALA A 892 -18.07 47.04 3.91
CA ALA A 892 -17.53 48.12 4.74
C ALA A 892 -15.99 48.16 4.66
N GLY A 893 -15.49 48.40 3.45
CA GLY A 893 -14.07 48.42 3.10
C GLY A 893 -13.88 48.47 1.58
N GLU A 894 -12.74 47.99 1.08
CA GLU A 894 -12.48 47.94 -0.36
C GLU A 894 -12.97 46.61 -0.96
N ALA A 895 -13.88 46.66 -1.93
CA ALA A 895 -14.17 45.55 -2.83
C ALA A 895 -13.08 45.48 -3.92
N HIS A 896 -12.20 44.49 -3.83
CA HIS A 896 -11.06 44.32 -4.73
C HIS A 896 -11.31 43.14 -5.68
N VAL A 897 -11.90 43.43 -6.85
CA VAL A 897 -12.33 42.44 -7.85
C VAL A 897 -11.42 42.54 -9.09
N VAL A 898 -10.40 41.68 -9.17
CA VAL A 898 -9.32 41.83 -10.17
C VAL A 898 -9.04 40.54 -10.93
N GLY A 899 -8.84 40.62 -12.25
CA GLY A 899 -8.31 39.51 -13.05
C GLY A 899 -9.26 38.32 -13.25
N ASN A 900 -10.54 38.44 -12.89
CA ASN A 900 -11.48 37.32 -12.97
C ASN A 900 -11.99 37.09 -14.40
N GLU A 901 -12.18 35.82 -14.77
CA GLU A 901 -12.84 35.38 -16.00
C GLU A 901 -14.26 34.93 -15.66
N ILE A 902 -15.25 35.68 -16.12
CA ILE A 902 -16.68 35.42 -15.89
C ILE A 902 -17.35 35.15 -17.24
N MET A 903 -17.95 33.96 -17.37
CA MET A 903 -18.58 33.55 -18.61
C MET A 903 -19.96 32.94 -18.40
N ASN A 904 -20.90 33.28 -19.29
CA ASN A 904 -22.22 32.64 -19.37
C ASN A 904 -23.03 32.71 -18.06
N THR A 905 -23.06 33.84 -17.38
CA THR A 905 -23.92 34.01 -16.20
C THR A 905 -25.39 33.70 -16.56
N GLY A 906 -26.09 32.97 -15.69
CA GLY A 906 -27.51 32.65 -15.85
C GLY A 906 -27.83 31.66 -16.97
N SER A 907 -26.84 31.15 -17.71
CA SER A 907 -27.05 30.34 -18.91
C SER A 907 -25.99 29.26 -19.11
N LEU A 908 -26.29 28.29 -19.99
CA LEU A 908 -25.31 27.34 -20.51
C LEU A 908 -24.93 27.75 -21.95
N PRO A 909 -23.81 27.25 -22.51
CA PRO A 909 -23.36 27.66 -23.85
C PRO A 909 -24.42 27.54 -24.96
N GLU A 910 -25.29 26.53 -24.87
CA GLU A 910 -26.35 26.24 -25.86
C GLU A 910 -27.76 26.48 -25.32
N VAL A 911 -27.93 26.77 -24.03
CA VAL A 911 -29.24 26.97 -23.40
C VAL A 911 -29.39 28.44 -23.01
N PRO A 912 -30.40 29.16 -23.54
CA PRO A 912 -30.63 30.55 -23.17
C PRO A 912 -30.96 30.66 -21.68
N ALA A 913 -30.62 31.80 -21.09
CA ALA A 913 -30.98 32.09 -19.71
C ALA A 913 -32.51 32.23 -19.57
N THR A 914 -33.03 31.95 -18.38
CA THR A 914 -34.46 32.02 -18.04
C THR A 914 -34.83 33.22 -17.16
N THR A 915 -33.83 33.90 -16.61
CA THR A 915 -33.92 35.11 -15.78
C THR A 915 -34.32 36.35 -16.56
N ASP A 916 -34.77 37.40 -15.86
CA ASP A 916 -35.00 38.73 -16.46
C ASP A 916 -33.68 39.51 -16.63
N ALA A 917 -32.74 39.34 -15.69
CA ALA A 917 -31.45 40.01 -15.71
C ALA A 917 -30.29 39.12 -15.20
N ASP A 918 -29.16 39.17 -15.88
CA ASP A 918 -27.95 38.43 -15.54
C ASP A 918 -26.81 39.41 -15.24
N TYR A 919 -26.16 39.26 -14.08
CA TYR A 919 -25.08 40.13 -13.64
C TYR A 919 -23.77 39.37 -13.59
N GLY A 920 -22.78 39.77 -14.40
CA GLY A 920 -21.41 39.27 -14.27
C GLY A 920 -20.83 39.61 -12.91
N ILE A 921 -20.67 40.91 -12.65
CA ILE A 921 -20.23 41.46 -11.38
C ILE A 921 -21.33 42.36 -10.82
N TYR A 922 -21.87 42.00 -9.66
CA TYR A 922 -22.88 42.77 -8.94
C TYR A 922 -22.33 43.26 -7.59
N GLY A 923 -22.50 44.55 -7.30
CA GLY A 923 -22.16 45.13 -6.01
C GLY A 923 -23.27 46.05 -5.48
N ASP A 924 -23.63 45.93 -4.21
CA ASP A 924 -24.55 46.87 -3.58
C ASP A 924 -24.06 47.28 -2.19
N LEU A 925 -24.16 48.57 -1.89
CA LEU A 925 -23.66 49.20 -0.66
C LEU A 925 -22.17 48.90 -0.43
N ILE A 926 -21.36 49.25 -1.43
CA ILE A 926 -19.91 49.08 -1.39
C ILE A 926 -19.26 50.40 -0.96
N LEU A 927 -18.39 50.38 0.06
CA LEU A 927 -17.72 51.60 0.52
C LEU A 927 -16.73 52.10 -0.55
N GLU A 928 -15.70 51.33 -0.87
CA GLU A 928 -14.71 51.63 -1.90
C GLU A 928 -14.55 50.43 -2.84
N ALA A 929 -14.23 50.64 -4.12
CA ALA A 929 -14.10 49.53 -5.06
C ALA A 929 -12.97 49.71 -6.08
N ARG A 930 -12.28 48.60 -6.36
CA ARG A 930 -11.39 48.44 -7.52
C ARG A 930 -11.83 47.23 -8.33
N VAL A 931 -12.23 47.50 -9.57
CA VAL A 931 -12.67 46.52 -10.56
C VAL A 931 -11.72 46.62 -11.75
N SER A 932 -10.74 45.73 -11.85
CA SER A 932 -9.76 45.82 -12.93
C SER A 932 -9.37 44.51 -13.57
N ASN A 933 -8.99 44.55 -14.86
CA ASN A 933 -8.47 43.40 -15.60
C ASN A 933 -9.43 42.20 -15.67
N ASN A 934 -10.73 42.39 -15.44
CA ASN A 934 -11.71 41.31 -15.52
C ASN A 934 -12.20 41.11 -16.97
N LEU A 935 -12.50 39.87 -17.31
CA LEU A 935 -13.23 39.49 -18.52
C LEU A 935 -14.64 39.06 -18.12
N VAL A 936 -15.67 39.75 -18.63
CA VAL A 936 -17.06 39.33 -18.52
C VAL A 936 -17.62 39.16 -19.92
N THR A 937 -18.03 37.95 -20.27
CA THR A 937 -18.45 37.63 -21.64
C THR A 937 -19.45 36.47 -21.71
N TYR A 938 -19.99 36.26 -22.90
CA TYR A 938 -20.88 35.13 -23.22
C TYR A 938 -20.36 34.42 -24.48
N SER A 939 -20.42 33.08 -24.51
CA SER A 939 -19.97 32.28 -25.66
C SER A 939 -20.80 32.53 -26.92
N ASN A 940 -22.06 32.94 -26.75
CA ASN A 940 -23.02 33.18 -27.83
C ASN A 940 -23.55 34.63 -27.82
N ALA A 941 -22.75 35.61 -27.37
CA ALA A 941 -23.21 36.98 -27.10
C ALA A 941 -24.06 37.62 -28.22
N LEU A 942 -23.78 37.35 -29.50
CA LEU A 942 -24.55 37.92 -30.63
C LEU A 942 -25.90 37.24 -30.89
N ASN A 943 -26.11 36.03 -30.38
CA ASN A 943 -27.32 35.23 -30.58
C ASN A 943 -28.30 35.35 -29.40
N ARG A 944 -27.91 36.03 -28.32
CA ARG A 944 -28.76 36.25 -27.14
C ARG A 944 -29.77 37.35 -27.43
N ASP A 945 -30.93 37.28 -26.76
CA ASP A 945 -32.00 38.26 -26.94
C ASP A 945 -31.58 39.63 -26.38
N PRO A 946 -31.41 40.66 -27.23
CA PRO A 946 -31.02 41.99 -26.76
C PRO A 946 -32.11 42.69 -25.93
N SER A 947 -33.32 42.12 -25.86
CA SER A 947 -34.40 42.62 -25.02
C SER A 947 -34.25 42.26 -23.52
N ARG A 948 -33.29 41.39 -23.17
CA ARG A 948 -32.96 41.04 -21.77
C ARG A 948 -32.05 42.08 -21.11
N GLU A 949 -31.56 41.79 -19.90
CA GLU A 949 -30.62 42.64 -19.16
C GLU A 949 -29.39 41.86 -18.70
N ASP A 950 -28.44 41.58 -19.61
CA ASP A 950 -27.14 40.97 -19.29
C ASP A 950 -26.10 42.07 -18.98
N ARG A 951 -25.99 42.42 -17.70
CA ARG A 951 -25.10 43.47 -17.21
C ARG A 951 -23.75 42.89 -16.87
N ALA A 952 -22.70 43.36 -17.53
CA ALA A 952 -21.35 42.94 -17.23
C ALA A 952 -20.92 43.41 -15.83
N LEU A 953 -21.28 44.65 -15.49
CA LEU A 953 -21.02 45.27 -14.19
C LEU A 953 -22.21 46.12 -13.75
N ALA A 954 -22.71 45.89 -12.54
CA ALA A 954 -23.66 46.77 -11.88
C ALA A 954 -23.24 47.00 -10.43
N MET A 955 -22.98 48.24 -10.03
CA MET A 955 -22.55 48.56 -8.67
C MET A 955 -23.21 49.81 -8.08
N ARG A 956 -23.42 49.81 -6.76
CA ARG A 956 -23.85 51.01 -6.00
C ARG A 956 -22.92 51.25 -4.81
N GLY A 957 -22.41 52.47 -4.71
CA GLY A 957 -21.60 52.90 -3.57
C GLY A 957 -22.45 53.11 -2.31
N TRP A 958 -21.84 53.04 -1.14
CA TRP A 958 -22.58 53.08 0.13
C TRP A 958 -22.79 54.50 0.67
N LEU A 959 -21.75 55.35 0.67
CA LEU A 959 -21.77 56.59 1.43
C LEU A 959 -21.07 57.75 0.73
N GLU A 960 -21.84 58.79 0.44
CA GLU A 960 -21.39 60.17 0.28
C GLU A 960 -22.14 61.03 1.31
N TRP A 961 -21.38 61.66 2.20
CA TRP A 961 -21.90 62.47 3.28
C TRP A 961 -21.37 63.90 3.19
N GLU A 962 -22.30 64.84 3.05
CA GLU A 962 -22.01 66.27 3.06
C GLU A 962 -22.05 66.79 4.49
N ILE A 963 -20.89 67.23 4.99
CA ILE A 963 -20.72 67.74 6.37
C ILE A 963 -20.98 69.25 6.41
N SER A 964 -20.63 69.96 5.34
CA SER A 964 -20.86 71.39 5.12
C SER A 964 -20.69 71.70 3.63
N ASP A 965 -21.07 72.90 3.18
CA ASP A 965 -21.05 73.34 1.77
C ASP A 965 -19.74 73.08 0.99
N ASN A 966 -18.61 72.85 1.68
CA ASN A 966 -17.30 72.61 1.06
C ASN A 966 -16.60 71.31 1.49
N LEU A 967 -17.17 70.51 2.40
CA LEU A 967 -16.57 69.27 2.89
C LEU A 967 -17.51 68.10 2.67
N VAL A 968 -17.15 67.25 1.71
CA VAL A 968 -17.84 66.01 1.40
C VAL A 968 -16.91 64.85 1.67
N ILE A 969 -17.38 63.89 2.47
CA ILE A 969 -16.71 62.62 2.68
C ILE A 969 -17.38 61.58 1.80
N GLY A 970 -16.60 60.91 0.98
CA GLY A 970 -17.06 59.80 0.18
C GLY A 970 -15.89 59.01 -0.38
N TYR A 971 -16.23 57.93 -1.08
CA TYR A 971 -15.29 56.91 -1.49
C TYR A 971 -15.38 56.66 -2.99
N ALA A 972 -14.26 56.23 -3.57
CA ALA A 972 -14.11 56.10 -5.01
C ALA A 972 -14.41 54.69 -5.52
N ILE A 973 -14.74 54.61 -6.81
CA ILE A 973 -14.67 53.37 -7.59
C ILE A 973 -13.69 53.54 -8.77
N GLN A 974 -12.81 52.56 -8.93
CA GLN A 974 -11.89 52.45 -10.06
C GLN A 974 -12.32 51.28 -10.96
N ILE A 975 -12.68 51.55 -12.21
CA ILE A 975 -13.05 50.55 -13.21
C ILE A 975 -12.05 50.65 -14.36
N GLN A 976 -11.09 49.73 -14.42
CA GLN A 976 -9.93 49.86 -15.31
C GLN A 976 -9.56 48.59 -16.07
N ASN A 977 -9.18 48.70 -17.34
CA ASN A 977 -8.64 47.58 -18.12
C ASN A 977 -9.54 46.34 -18.19
N ASN A 978 -10.86 46.50 -18.07
CA ASN A 978 -11.79 45.38 -18.16
C ASN A 978 -12.27 45.16 -19.59
N LYS A 979 -12.68 43.93 -19.89
CA LYS A 979 -13.38 43.55 -21.12
C LYS A 979 -14.80 43.10 -20.79
N PHE A 980 -15.76 43.93 -21.15
CA PHE A 980 -17.19 43.72 -20.91
C PHE A 980 -17.92 43.46 -22.22
N ILE A 981 -18.59 42.31 -22.29
CA ILE A 981 -19.44 41.91 -23.41
C ILE A 981 -20.74 41.37 -22.85
N GLY A 982 -21.87 41.89 -23.34
CA GLY A 982 -23.18 41.49 -22.88
C GLY A 982 -24.28 42.04 -23.78
N THR A 983 -25.51 41.63 -23.51
CA THR A 983 -26.69 42.04 -24.26
C THR A 983 -27.66 42.76 -23.33
N GLY A 984 -28.32 43.82 -23.79
CA GLY A 984 -29.47 44.31 -23.05
C GLY A 984 -30.04 45.66 -23.47
N GLN A 985 -31.19 46.00 -22.89
CA GLN A 985 -31.95 47.18 -23.30
C GLN A 985 -31.36 48.48 -22.76
N THR A 986 -30.86 48.47 -21.52
CA THR A 986 -30.59 49.72 -20.79
C THR A 986 -29.11 50.07 -20.66
N ALA A 987 -28.28 49.18 -20.12
CA ALA A 987 -26.84 49.43 -19.98
C ALA A 987 -26.05 48.12 -19.80
N LEU A 988 -24.84 48.08 -20.34
CA LEU A 988 -23.89 46.98 -20.12
C LEU A 988 -23.12 47.17 -18.79
N VAL A 989 -22.77 48.42 -18.48
CA VAL A 989 -22.12 48.84 -17.24
C VAL A 989 -22.98 49.90 -16.58
N GLU A 990 -23.32 49.72 -15.31
CA GLU A 990 -24.15 50.67 -14.56
C GLU A 990 -23.62 50.93 -13.15
N LEU A 991 -23.46 52.21 -12.83
CA LEU A 991 -23.39 52.67 -11.44
C LEU A 991 -24.74 53.25 -11.04
N ARG A 992 -25.26 52.80 -9.91
CA ARG A 992 -26.55 53.23 -9.35
C ARG A 992 -26.32 54.20 -8.20
N ASP A 993 -27.33 55.01 -7.92
CA ASP A 993 -27.39 55.84 -6.73
C ASP A 993 -28.72 55.65 -5.97
N GLY A 994 -28.79 56.30 -4.82
CA GLY A 994 -29.97 56.42 -3.98
C GLY A 994 -29.78 57.58 -3.01
N LYS A 995 -30.83 57.93 -2.27
CA LYS A 995 -30.75 59.00 -1.27
C LYS A 995 -31.48 58.59 0.01
N THR A 996 -30.98 59.09 1.11
CA THR A 996 -31.65 59.12 2.41
C THR A 996 -31.81 60.58 2.84
N ASP A 997 -32.45 60.84 3.98
CA ASP A 997 -32.66 62.20 4.50
C ASP A 997 -31.34 62.94 4.80
N THR A 998 -30.23 62.21 5.02
CA THR A 998 -28.96 62.78 5.52
C THR A 998 -27.72 62.40 4.70
N ALA A 999 -27.82 61.45 3.76
CA ALA A 999 -26.71 60.98 2.96
C ALA A 999 -27.15 60.53 1.56
N VAL A 1000 -26.23 60.63 0.58
CA VAL A 1000 -26.41 60.08 -0.76
C VAL A 1000 -25.74 58.70 -0.82
N ILE A 1001 -26.48 57.70 -1.27
CA ILE A 1001 -26.00 56.32 -1.43
C ILE A 1001 -25.42 56.18 -2.85
N ARG A 1002 -24.14 56.50 -3.03
CA ARG A 1002 -23.40 56.36 -4.29
C ARG A 1002 -21.88 56.37 -4.05
N PHE A 1003 -21.08 56.17 -5.09
CA PHE A 1003 -19.65 56.48 -5.06
C PHE A 1003 -19.42 57.98 -5.27
N GLU A 1004 -18.50 58.60 -4.52
CA GLU A 1004 -18.20 60.03 -4.65
C GLU A 1004 -17.39 60.30 -5.93
N ARG A 1005 -16.34 59.51 -6.19
CA ARG A 1005 -15.52 59.62 -7.40
C ARG A 1005 -15.58 58.36 -8.25
N VAL A 1006 -15.74 58.54 -9.56
CA VAL A 1006 -15.78 57.45 -10.54
C VAL A 1006 -14.62 57.58 -11.51
N LEU A 1007 -13.75 56.56 -11.58
CA LEU A 1007 -12.72 56.45 -12.60
C LEU A 1007 -13.08 55.30 -13.55
N PHE A 1008 -13.29 55.60 -14.83
CA PHE A 1008 -13.61 54.62 -15.86
C PHE A 1008 -12.60 54.72 -17.00
N ASP A 1009 -11.57 53.88 -16.99
CA ASP A 1009 -10.38 54.03 -17.82
C ASP A 1009 -9.97 52.75 -18.55
N GLN A 1010 -9.59 52.85 -19.83
CA GLN A 1010 -9.02 51.75 -20.62
C GLN A 1010 -9.89 50.47 -20.70
N ASN A 1011 -11.22 50.60 -20.62
CA ASN A 1011 -12.13 49.45 -20.73
C ASN A 1011 -12.56 49.20 -22.18
N TYR A 1012 -12.77 47.92 -22.52
CA TYR A 1012 -13.42 47.50 -23.76
C TYR A 1012 -14.86 47.07 -23.48
N CYS A 1013 -15.82 47.72 -24.12
CA CYS A 1013 -17.26 47.46 -23.98
C CYS A 1013 -17.87 47.11 -25.34
N MET A 1014 -18.45 45.93 -25.46
CA MET A 1014 -19.27 45.51 -26.61
C MET A 1014 -20.68 45.16 -26.15
N HIS A 1015 -21.62 46.06 -26.45
CA HIS A 1015 -23.02 45.96 -26.05
C HIS A 1015 -23.90 45.51 -27.21
N VAL A 1016 -24.53 44.36 -27.09
CA VAL A 1016 -25.54 43.90 -28.03
C VAL A 1016 -26.88 44.51 -27.63
N SER A 1017 -27.15 45.70 -28.15
CA SER A 1017 -28.33 46.51 -27.85
C SER A 1017 -29.52 46.21 -28.78
N PRO A 1018 -30.78 46.48 -28.35
CA PRO A 1018 -31.98 46.36 -29.18
C PRO A 1018 -31.93 47.23 -30.43
N ARG A 1019 -32.60 46.80 -31.51
CA ARG A 1019 -32.65 47.55 -32.77
C ARG A 1019 -33.20 48.97 -32.61
N GLU A 1020 -34.14 49.17 -31.69
CA GLU A 1020 -34.69 50.49 -31.36
C GLU A 1020 -33.85 51.17 -30.28
N ARG A 1021 -33.48 52.43 -30.51
CA ARG A 1021 -32.70 53.25 -29.58
C ARG A 1021 -33.62 53.96 -28.60
N ASP A 1022 -33.44 53.75 -27.30
CA ASP A 1022 -34.04 54.60 -26.25
C ASP A 1022 -33.17 55.85 -26.04
N GLU A 1023 -33.78 57.03 -26.15
CA GLU A 1023 -33.09 58.31 -26.01
C GLU A 1023 -32.61 58.60 -24.58
N ARG A 1024 -33.02 57.80 -23.60
CA ARG A 1024 -32.65 57.93 -22.17
C ARG A 1024 -31.58 56.93 -21.71
N ARG A 1025 -31.08 56.05 -22.59
CA ARG A 1025 -30.21 54.92 -22.21
C ARG A 1025 -28.87 54.96 -22.95
N ALA A 1026 -27.85 54.37 -22.33
CA ALA A 1026 -26.49 54.34 -22.85
C ALA A 1026 -25.76 53.05 -22.47
N THR A 1027 -24.77 52.65 -23.27
CA THR A 1027 -23.99 51.42 -23.04
C THR A 1027 -23.32 51.42 -21.67
N VAL A 1028 -22.80 52.57 -21.24
CA VAL A 1028 -22.24 52.79 -19.91
C VAL A 1028 -23.07 53.88 -19.23
N SER A 1029 -23.68 53.60 -18.08
CA SER A 1029 -24.41 54.59 -17.27
C SER A 1029 -23.68 54.77 -15.94
N LEU A 1030 -23.14 55.97 -15.71
CA LEU A 1030 -22.35 56.26 -14.52
C LEU A 1030 -23.08 57.30 -13.65
N THR A 1031 -22.98 57.14 -12.33
CA THR A 1031 -23.52 58.09 -11.35
C THR A 1031 -22.55 58.22 -10.16
N GLY A 1032 -22.42 59.43 -9.63
CA GLY A 1032 -21.41 59.83 -8.63
C GLY A 1032 -21.38 61.36 -8.45
N ARG A 1033 -20.39 61.89 -7.72
CA ARG A 1033 -20.19 63.36 -7.58
C ARG A 1033 -19.35 63.93 -8.73
N ALA A 1034 -18.31 63.21 -9.14
CA ALA A 1034 -17.46 63.55 -10.27
C ALA A 1034 -16.89 62.29 -10.94
N ALA A 1035 -16.59 62.38 -12.23
CA ALA A 1035 -16.05 61.26 -13.00
C ALA A 1035 -14.82 61.63 -13.85
N SER A 1036 -13.92 60.68 -14.08
CA SER A 1036 -12.88 60.74 -15.10
C SER A 1036 -13.03 59.55 -16.04
N VAL A 1037 -13.26 59.83 -17.33
CA VAL A 1037 -13.56 58.80 -18.33
C VAL A 1037 -12.59 58.91 -19.51
N SER A 1038 -11.65 57.97 -19.62
CA SER A 1038 -10.56 58.05 -20.60
C SER A 1038 -10.14 56.72 -21.23
N GLY A 1039 -9.61 56.77 -22.45
CA GLY A 1039 -8.96 55.60 -23.08
C GLY A 1039 -9.86 54.39 -23.36
N ASN A 1040 -11.19 54.52 -23.27
CA ASN A 1040 -12.12 53.39 -23.41
C ASN A 1040 -12.52 53.12 -24.86
N HIS A 1041 -12.89 51.88 -25.16
CA HIS A 1041 -13.47 51.46 -26.44
C HIS A 1041 -14.92 51.02 -26.22
N ILE A 1042 -15.90 51.82 -26.64
CA ILE A 1042 -17.31 51.57 -26.35
C ILE A 1042 -18.11 51.44 -27.65
N LYS A 1043 -18.66 50.25 -27.87
CA LYS A 1043 -19.42 49.91 -29.06
C LYS A 1043 -20.75 49.27 -28.71
N ALA A 1044 -21.78 49.65 -29.44
CA ALA A 1044 -23.09 49.00 -29.43
C ALA A 1044 -23.43 48.44 -30.82
N THR A 1045 -24.28 47.41 -30.90
CA THR A 1045 -24.79 46.88 -32.18
C THR A 1045 -25.78 47.82 -32.86
N THR A 1046 -26.45 48.68 -32.09
CA THR A 1046 -27.38 49.69 -32.62
C THR A 1046 -26.63 50.94 -33.00
N ARG A 1047 -26.77 51.35 -34.26
CA ARG A 1047 -26.07 52.51 -34.82
C ARG A 1047 -26.40 53.77 -34.00
N ARG A 1048 -25.36 54.51 -33.57
CA ARG A 1048 -25.48 55.73 -32.76
C ARG A 1048 -26.22 55.55 -31.43
N TYR A 1049 -26.30 54.34 -30.87
CA TYR A 1049 -26.71 54.16 -29.48
C TYR A 1049 -25.76 54.93 -28.55
N PHE A 1050 -26.27 55.59 -27.52
CA PHE A 1050 -25.41 56.44 -26.67
C PHE A 1050 -24.34 55.59 -25.98
N SER A 1051 -23.11 56.10 -25.97
CA SER A 1051 -21.97 55.35 -25.45
C SER A 1051 -21.85 55.50 -23.94
N VAL A 1052 -21.99 56.72 -23.42
CA VAL A 1052 -21.93 57.00 -21.98
C VAL A 1052 -23.06 57.95 -21.58
N ASN A 1053 -23.76 57.64 -20.50
CA ASN A 1053 -24.61 58.59 -19.77
C ASN A 1053 -23.92 58.97 -18.46
N PHE A 1054 -23.68 60.27 -18.26
CA PHE A 1054 -23.05 60.81 -17.06
C PHE A 1054 -24.04 61.15 -15.94
N ASN A 1055 -25.35 61.11 -16.19
CA ASN A 1055 -26.39 61.46 -15.21
C ASN A 1055 -26.13 62.82 -14.51
N GLY A 1056 -25.59 63.80 -15.24
CA GLY A 1056 -25.27 65.15 -14.74
C GLY A 1056 -23.94 65.28 -14.01
N MET A 1057 -23.09 64.24 -13.99
CA MET A 1057 -21.77 64.30 -13.37
C MET A 1057 -20.76 65.15 -14.16
N PRO A 1058 -20.05 66.08 -13.50
CA PRO A 1058 -18.94 66.82 -14.09
C PRO A 1058 -17.65 65.97 -14.18
N GLY A 1059 -16.75 66.36 -15.08
CA GLY A 1059 -15.40 65.82 -15.19
C GLY A 1059 -15.00 65.38 -16.61
N PRO A 1060 -13.71 65.11 -16.85
CA PRO A 1060 -13.17 65.01 -18.20
C PRO A 1060 -13.60 63.72 -18.93
N TYR A 1061 -13.93 63.87 -20.22
CA TYR A 1061 -14.18 62.78 -21.18
C TYR A 1061 -13.18 62.86 -22.34
N MET A 1062 -12.11 62.06 -22.30
CA MET A 1062 -10.94 62.28 -23.17
C MET A 1062 -10.37 60.99 -23.77
N GLY A 1063 -10.07 61.00 -25.07
CA GLY A 1063 -9.34 59.91 -25.74
C GLY A 1063 -10.10 58.58 -25.76
N ASN A 1064 -11.43 58.62 -25.84
CA ASN A 1064 -12.28 57.44 -25.91
C ASN A 1064 -12.66 57.16 -27.37
N ILE A 1065 -12.73 55.89 -27.76
CA ILE A 1065 -13.18 55.46 -29.08
C ILE A 1065 -14.63 54.97 -28.96
N THR A 1066 -15.58 55.76 -29.46
CA THR A 1066 -17.00 55.44 -29.32
C THR A 1066 -17.78 55.38 -30.63
N ALA A 1067 -18.82 54.53 -30.65
CA ALA A 1067 -19.74 54.40 -31.78
C ALA A 1067 -20.96 55.33 -31.72
N GLY A 1068 -21.18 56.00 -30.58
CA GLY A 1068 -22.26 56.98 -30.38
C GLY A 1068 -21.85 58.12 -29.45
N GLU A 1069 -22.79 59.04 -29.25
CA GLU A 1069 -22.62 60.26 -28.45
C GLU A 1069 -22.72 60.00 -26.93
N THR A 1070 -22.51 61.04 -26.14
CA THR A 1070 -22.67 61.04 -24.67
C THR A 1070 -23.96 61.74 -24.25
N LEU A 1071 -24.60 61.27 -23.17
CA LEU A 1071 -25.78 61.87 -22.55
C LEU A 1071 -25.44 62.61 -21.25
N GLN A 1072 -26.14 63.72 -20.99
CA GLN A 1072 -26.18 64.44 -19.70
C GLN A 1072 -24.80 64.74 -19.08
N HIS A 1073 -23.89 65.30 -19.88
CA HIS A 1073 -22.53 65.66 -19.46
C HIS A 1073 -22.38 67.19 -19.32
N THR A 1074 -21.71 67.64 -18.28
CA THR A 1074 -21.67 69.05 -17.86
C THR A 1074 -20.47 69.84 -18.42
N ASP A 1075 -19.34 69.18 -18.72
CA ASP A 1075 -18.06 69.84 -19.08
C ASP A 1075 -17.39 69.19 -20.32
N PHE A 1076 -17.84 69.55 -21.53
CA PHE A 1076 -17.33 68.95 -22.77
C PHE A 1076 -16.11 69.70 -23.34
N PRO A 1077 -14.99 69.05 -23.70
CA PRO A 1077 -13.93 69.68 -24.49
C PRO A 1077 -14.43 70.01 -25.91
N ALA A 1078 -14.62 71.30 -26.23
CA ALA A 1078 -15.13 71.73 -27.52
C ALA A 1078 -14.02 71.81 -28.60
N PRO A 1079 -14.27 71.41 -29.86
CA PRO A 1079 -15.52 70.85 -30.40
C PRO A 1079 -15.61 69.32 -30.37
N ALA A 1080 -16.84 68.82 -30.13
CA ALA A 1080 -17.15 67.42 -29.90
C ALA A 1080 -16.93 66.44 -31.08
N SER A 1081 -16.91 66.95 -32.31
CA SER A 1081 -16.76 66.14 -33.52
C SER A 1081 -15.32 65.69 -33.80
N ALA A 1082 -14.31 66.26 -33.13
CA ALA A 1082 -12.90 66.09 -33.50
C ALA A 1082 -12.12 65.07 -32.64
N PHE A 1083 -12.67 64.60 -31.51
CA PHE A 1083 -11.87 63.86 -30.52
C PHE A 1083 -12.20 62.37 -30.34
N ASN A 1084 -13.45 61.90 -30.55
CA ASN A 1084 -13.87 60.60 -29.98
C ASN A 1084 -14.85 59.73 -30.81
N ILE A 1085 -15.32 60.15 -32.00
CA ILE A 1085 -16.33 59.39 -32.79
C ILE A 1085 -15.70 58.82 -34.07
N ILE A 1086 -15.84 57.50 -34.30
CA ILE A 1086 -15.48 56.88 -35.58
C ILE A 1086 -16.56 57.22 -36.62
N THR A 1087 -16.27 58.15 -37.54
CA THR A 1087 -17.08 58.34 -38.75
C THR A 1087 -16.77 57.25 -39.79
N PRO A 1088 -17.79 56.72 -40.50
CA PRO A 1088 -17.59 55.73 -41.56
C PRO A 1088 -16.83 56.28 -42.76
#